data_AF-F9PS69-F1
#
_entry.id   AF-F9PS69-F1
#
_cell.length_a   1.000
_cell.length_b   1.000
_cell.length_c   1.000
_cell.angle_alpha   90.00
_cell.angle_beta   90.00
_cell.angle_gamma   90.00
#
_symmetry.space_group_name_H-M   'P 1'
#
loop_
_entity.id
_entity.type
_entity.pdbx_description
1 polymer ?
#
loop_
_entity_poly.entity_id
_entity_poly.type
_entity_poly.pdbx_seq_one_letter_code
_entity_poly.pdbx_strand_id
1 'polypeptide(L)'
;MKKRSMQIFKSTVSFLIIFLMVISSVIQPSSKTKADGFPNDATGVSPDGKYYSAGNKNRLGMVTSDESHTPVELFGFCMANSKKYPGYDAAKDEYFGVYEQMLNLNKESFNKLVRDNHLPGVVSTGHDELWNKVSKLIYIYLKDPTDVIGRSGWATPQDAINEFYTVVQNEIWRYTDGYKVDKDSNQYWFYKYSKQGQKAVYLLREAVDSINVPADFELRGYKPDGVQGQIGYQAIVTGRLKKDQPVGEIKTTVMAGGKTSTENEVATLKAKDIEGGVEVSDKITYKGLYPNEKYDVIGKIYEVKDGELVNPGHPVSVVNSGDDLKADTTGKGEWTLNFGKLNLEAGKSYVVFETVVSMENVIDTDGDGKPDKKQELTHEDPNDKSQTFRILPKEEIENEVVFSKVNIAGKEIAGAKIQIKDEQGQLVKEWISKENQSETFKLKAGTYTFHEEVAPNGYLKVTDIIFEVDEQGKVTVTNANGNEVKANGNKLTVTDKKETSKPENPWTPMIPPTRNLKVTKEWLGTNGNEITAPVDKIEVELYRDGEATGQKLELNKENNWTGEFKNLKVYESIENSKTYEYTVKEVGEKNNSVKFDDKIFKVSYLGNMKDGIKVVNTESPALPPSTPSEKPKKPKLAKTGIATSTSIYSGILAISGGIMLFLKKRNQNKDTNI
;
A
#
# COMPACT_ATOMS: atom_id res chain seq x y z
N MET A 1 -27.85 53.55 31.51
CA MET A 1 -26.75 52.63 31.90
C MET A 1 -26.37 51.63 30.80
N LYS A 2 -27.29 50.85 30.20
CA LYS A 2 -26.95 49.85 29.15
C LYS A 2 -26.06 50.33 27.98
N LYS A 3 -26.25 51.54 27.45
CA LYS A 3 -25.35 52.10 26.40
C LYS A 3 -23.90 52.28 26.87
N ARG A 4 -23.66 52.64 28.14
CA ARG A 4 -22.30 52.79 28.70
C ARG A 4 -21.60 51.45 28.91
N SER A 5 -22.33 50.39 29.30
CA SER A 5 -21.70 49.07 29.51
C SER A 5 -21.32 48.38 28.19
N MET A 6 -22.12 48.51 27.12
CA MET A 6 -21.72 48.01 25.79
C MET A 6 -20.47 48.72 25.26
N GLN A 7 -20.39 50.04 25.43
CA GLN A 7 -19.25 50.85 24.96
C GLN A 7 -17.96 50.52 25.71
N ILE A 8 -18.04 50.18 27.01
CA ILE A 8 -16.90 49.68 27.78
C ILE A 8 -16.49 48.27 27.31
N PHE A 9 -17.44 47.38 26.98
CA PHE A 9 -17.13 46.02 26.55
C PHE A 9 -16.50 45.94 25.14
N LYS A 10 -17.01 46.72 24.16
CA LYS A 10 -16.39 46.81 22.82
C LYS A 10 -14.98 47.39 22.89
N SER A 11 -14.77 48.44 23.69
CA SER A 11 -13.45 49.05 23.90
C SER A 11 -12.41 48.07 24.44
N THR A 12 -12.79 47.06 25.24
CA THR A 12 -11.85 46.03 25.73
C THR A 12 -11.43 45.02 24.65
N VAL A 13 -12.28 44.70 23.67
CA VAL A 13 -11.95 43.71 22.62
C VAL A 13 -10.91 44.28 21.65
N SER A 14 -11.13 45.49 21.13
CA SER A 14 -10.15 46.17 20.27
C SER A 14 -8.80 46.39 20.97
N PHE A 15 -8.80 46.67 22.29
CA PHE A 15 -7.55 46.77 23.07
C PHE A 15 -6.84 45.42 23.24
N LEU A 16 -7.59 44.32 23.44
CA LEU A 16 -7.03 42.98 23.61
C LEU A 16 -6.38 42.44 22.32
N ILE A 17 -6.92 42.80 21.15
CA ILE A 17 -6.39 42.40 19.84
C ILE A 17 -5.09 43.14 19.51
N ILE A 18 -5.01 44.44 19.81
CA ILE A 18 -3.76 45.21 19.75
C ILE A 18 -2.71 44.61 20.71
N PHE A 19 -3.13 44.12 21.88
CA PHE A 19 -2.26 43.46 22.85
C PHE A 19 -1.79 42.06 22.38
N LEU A 20 -2.64 41.31 21.68
CA LEU A 20 -2.29 39.98 21.12
C LEU A 20 -1.28 40.06 19.98
N MET A 21 -1.33 41.08 19.11
CA MET A 21 -0.28 41.33 18.11
C MET A 21 1.11 41.62 18.72
N VAL A 22 1.18 41.98 20.01
CA VAL A 22 2.43 42.15 20.77
C VAL A 22 2.86 40.85 21.46
N ILE A 23 1.94 39.95 21.79
CA ILE A 23 2.23 38.69 22.51
C ILE A 23 2.54 37.53 21.56
N SER A 24 1.98 37.50 20.34
CA SER A 24 2.26 36.42 19.37
C SER A 24 3.71 36.37 18.88
N SER A 25 4.54 37.39 19.18
CA SER A 25 5.99 37.33 18.98
C SER A 25 6.75 36.52 20.06
N VAL A 26 6.07 35.94 21.06
CA VAL A 26 6.67 35.06 22.08
C VAL A 26 6.71 33.61 21.58
N ILE A 27 7.62 33.33 20.65
CA ILE A 27 8.04 31.96 20.30
C ILE A 27 9.43 31.71 20.88
N GLN A 28 9.62 30.54 21.50
CA GLN A 28 10.91 30.16 22.10
C GLN A 28 12.01 30.03 21.02
N PRO A 29 13.26 30.45 21.31
CA PRO A 29 14.36 30.31 20.35
C PRO A 29 14.67 28.84 20.09
N SER A 30 14.41 28.37 18.87
CA SER A 30 14.63 26.99 18.44
C SER A 30 15.68 26.90 17.34
N SER A 31 16.71 26.09 17.61
CA SER A 31 17.82 25.69 16.72
C SER A 31 18.93 26.72 16.45
N LYS A 32 20.13 26.20 16.13
CA LYS A 32 21.40 26.94 16.13
C LYS A 32 21.82 27.41 14.72
N THR A 33 21.15 28.41 14.17
CA THR A 33 21.68 29.26 13.09
C THR A 33 21.07 30.65 13.20
N LYS A 34 21.86 31.66 13.61
CA LYS A 34 21.37 33.03 13.80
C LYS A 34 20.90 33.66 12.47
N ALA A 35 19.58 33.78 12.32
CA ALA A 35 18.89 34.60 11.33
C ALA A 35 17.40 34.68 11.75
N ASP A 36 17.10 35.60 12.68
CA ASP A 36 15.84 35.63 13.43
C ASP A 36 15.04 36.90 13.08
N GLY A 37 14.59 37.00 11.82
CA GLY A 37 13.61 38.00 11.38
C GLY A 37 12.23 37.83 12.03
N PHE A 38 11.24 38.60 11.58
CA PHE A 38 9.90 38.63 12.18
C PHE A 38 8.93 37.71 11.43
N PRO A 39 8.42 36.61 12.03
CA PRO A 39 7.45 35.72 11.38
C PRO A 39 6.13 36.43 11.01
N ASN A 40 5.41 35.83 10.06
CA ASN A 40 4.10 36.26 9.60
C ASN A 40 3.14 35.06 9.47
N ASP A 41 2.90 34.41 10.60
CA ASP A 41 2.18 33.13 10.76
C ASP A 41 0.70 33.31 11.15
N ALA A 42 0.16 34.53 11.00
CA ALA A 42 -1.25 34.82 11.21
C ALA A 42 -2.13 34.14 10.14
N THR A 43 -3.28 33.60 10.57
CA THR A 43 -4.13 32.69 9.77
C THR A 43 -5.59 33.15 9.64
N GLY A 44 -5.93 34.36 10.07
CA GLY A 44 -7.26 34.94 9.85
C GLY A 44 -7.60 35.03 8.36
N VAL A 45 -8.89 34.88 8.04
CA VAL A 45 -9.47 35.07 6.70
C VAL A 45 -10.80 35.79 6.91
N SER A 46 -11.07 36.88 6.17
CA SER A 46 -12.30 37.64 6.42
C SER A 46 -13.50 37.01 5.71
N PRO A 47 -14.63 36.78 6.40
CA PRO A 47 -15.82 36.14 5.81
C PRO A 47 -16.45 36.89 4.63
N ASP A 48 -16.16 38.18 4.48
CA ASP A 48 -16.68 39.10 3.45
C ASP A 48 -15.61 39.53 2.42
N GLY A 49 -14.39 38.98 2.51
CA GLY A 49 -13.25 39.36 1.66
C GLY A 49 -12.66 40.75 1.94
N LYS A 50 -13.12 41.49 2.95
CA LYS A 50 -12.63 42.82 3.32
C LYS A 50 -11.73 42.79 4.55
N TYR A 51 -10.74 43.67 4.57
CA TYR A 51 -9.70 43.70 5.59
C TYR A 51 -9.45 45.11 6.09
N TYR A 52 -9.09 45.23 7.37
CA TYR A 52 -8.59 46.48 7.96
C TYR A 52 -7.13 46.34 8.35
N SER A 53 -6.46 47.47 8.58
CA SER A 53 -5.11 47.49 9.14
C SER A 53 -5.12 47.98 10.59
N ALA A 54 -4.32 47.33 11.44
CA ALA A 54 -3.98 47.82 12.78
C ALA A 54 -3.19 49.14 12.76
N GLY A 55 -2.76 49.60 11.56
CA GLY A 55 -2.17 50.91 11.33
C GLY A 55 -0.66 50.97 11.57
N ASN A 56 -0.05 52.10 11.19
CA ASN A 56 1.42 52.26 11.12
C ASN A 56 2.13 51.99 12.46
N LYS A 57 1.51 52.36 13.59
CA LYS A 57 2.08 52.08 14.94
C LYS A 57 2.17 50.59 15.28
N ASN A 58 1.35 49.77 14.61
CA ASN A 58 1.27 48.32 14.77
C ASN A 58 1.80 47.62 13.50
N ARG A 59 2.80 48.21 12.84
CA ARG A 59 3.52 47.67 11.68
C ARG A 59 2.61 47.30 10.49
N LEU A 60 1.46 47.98 10.37
CA LEU A 60 0.42 47.73 9.38
C LEU A 60 -0.09 46.28 9.33
N GLY A 61 -0.04 45.54 10.45
CA GLY A 61 -0.66 44.23 10.54
C GLY A 61 -2.13 44.27 10.09
N MET A 62 -2.59 43.22 9.42
CA MET A 62 -3.92 43.15 8.84
C MET A 62 -4.85 42.32 9.71
N VAL A 63 -6.13 42.70 9.76
CA VAL A 63 -7.20 42.02 10.50
C VAL A 63 -8.43 41.82 9.62
N THR A 64 -9.27 40.84 9.96
CA THR A 64 -10.59 40.66 9.35
C THR A 64 -11.48 41.90 9.61
N SER A 65 -12.38 42.19 8.67
CA SER A 65 -13.34 43.31 8.80
C SER A 65 -14.47 43.02 9.80
N ASP A 66 -14.74 41.74 10.06
CA ASP A 66 -15.79 41.26 10.96
C ASP A 66 -15.55 41.68 12.43
N GLU A 67 -16.56 41.51 13.30
CA GLU A 67 -16.45 41.91 14.72
C GLU A 67 -15.35 41.15 15.50
N SER A 68 -14.73 40.12 14.92
CA SER A 68 -13.63 39.38 15.56
C SER A 68 -12.28 40.09 15.41
N HIS A 69 -12.10 40.88 14.34
CA HIS A 69 -10.82 41.48 13.93
C HIS A 69 -9.62 40.53 14.09
N THR A 70 -9.80 39.27 13.67
CA THR A 70 -8.79 38.22 13.78
C THR A 70 -7.54 38.61 12.97
N PRO A 71 -6.32 38.51 13.53
CA PRO A 71 -5.09 38.77 12.79
C PRO A 71 -4.93 37.89 11.55
N VAL A 72 -4.70 38.54 10.41
CA VAL A 72 -4.49 37.97 9.07
C VAL A 72 -3.01 38.06 8.70
N GLU A 73 -2.37 39.18 9.01
CA GLU A 73 -0.93 39.41 8.81
C GLU A 73 -0.37 40.15 10.04
N LEU A 74 0.79 39.75 10.56
CA LEU A 74 1.43 40.39 11.71
C LEU A 74 2.18 41.68 11.37
N PHE A 75 2.40 41.92 10.07
CA PHE A 75 2.92 43.17 9.52
C PHE A 75 2.53 43.32 8.04
N GLY A 76 2.69 44.54 7.54
CA GLY A 76 2.69 44.86 6.12
C GLY A 76 3.47 46.16 5.87
N PHE A 77 3.71 46.49 4.61
CA PHE A 77 4.41 47.72 4.21
C PHE A 77 3.54 48.53 3.28
N CYS A 78 3.38 49.82 3.57
CA CYS A 78 2.69 50.75 2.71
C CYS A 78 3.52 51.03 1.45
N MET A 79 2.85 51.09 0.30
CA MET A 79 3.51 51.23 -1.00
C MET A 79 3.58 52.67 -1.53
N ALA A 80 2.87 53.65 -0.97
CA ALA A 80 2.73 54.98 -1.60
C ALA A 80 2.73 56.14 -0.58
N ASN A 81 3.91 56.60 -0.16
CA ASN A 81 4.10 57.62 0.89
C ASN A 81 3.22 58.88 0.71
N SER A 82 2.86 59.23 -0.53
CA SER A 82 1.95 60.35 -0.86
C SER A 82 0.47 60.18 -0.44
N LYS A 83 0.03 58.99 -0.01
CA LYS A 83 -1.39 58.67 0.30
C LYS A 83 -1.68 58.49 1.79
N LYS A 84 -2.97 58.44 2.14
CA LYS A 84 -3.40 58.28 3.54
C LYS A 84 -2.97 56.93 4.10
N TYR A 85 -2.43 56.93 5.32
CA TYR A 85 -2.29 55.70 6.11
C TYR A 85 -3.66 55.18 6.55
N PRO A 86 -3.86 53.85 6.60
CA PRO A 86 -4.96 53.23 7.31
C PRO A 86 -4.68 53.11 8.81
N GLY A 87 -5.70 52.68 9.55
CA GLY A 87 -5.58 52.37 10.97
C GLY A 87 -6.93 52.29 11.67
N TYR A 88 -6.88 52.48 12.98
CA TYR A 88 -8.03 52.44 13.88
C TYR A 88 -8.10 53.72 14.71
N ASP A 89 -9.26 54.37 14.72
CA ASP A 89 -9.54 55.54 15.55
C ASP A 89 -10.23 55.09 16.84
N ALA A 90 -9.42 54.90 17.89
CA ALA A 90 -9.90 54.48 19.21
C ALA A 90 -10.86 55.47 19.89
N ALA A 91 -10.95 56.72 19.42
CA ALA A 91 -11.94 57.69 19.93
C ALA A 91 -13.31 57.55 19.23
N LYS A 92 -13.34 56.99 18.02
CA LYS A 92 -14.57 56.68 17.27
C LYS A 92 -14.99 55.21 17.31
N ASP A 93 -14.10 54.31 17.72
CA ASP A 93 -14.27 52.85 17.64
C ASP A 93 -14.46 52.40 16.18
N GLU A 94 -13.64 52.95 15.27
CA GLU A 94 -13.80 52.83 13.82
C GLU A 94 -12.46 52.59 13.11
N TYR A 95 -12.42 51.57 12.23
CA TYR A 95 -11.30 51.35 11.30
C TYR A 95 -11.43 52.22 10.05
N PHE A 96 -10.31 52.71 9.54
CA PHE A 96 -10.25 53.52 8.33
C PHE A 96 -9.20 52.99 7.36
N GLY A 97 -9.59 52.92 6.08
CA GLY A 97 -8.87 52.14 5.06
C GLY A 97 -9.36 50.70 5.07
N VAL A 98 -10.27 50.40 4.14
CA VAL A 98 -10.80 49.07 3.87
C VAL A 98 -10.05 48.49 2.67
N TYR A 99 -9.73 47.20 2.71
CA TYR A 99 -8.88 46.55 1.72
C TYR A 99 -9.47 45.26 1.17
N GLU A 100 -9.21 45.00 -0.10
CA GLU A 100 -9.33 43.69 -0.76
C GLU A 100 -7.95 43.02 -0.76
N GLN A 101 -7.87 41.75 -0.34
CA GLN A 101 -6.62 40.98 -0.37
C GLN A 101 -6.35 40.46 -1.78
N MET A 102 -5.09 40.52 -2.20
CA MET A 102 -4.56 39.90 -3.41
C MET A 102 -3.52 38.86 -2.99
N LEU A 103 -3.78 37.59 -3.29
CA LEU A 103 -2.85 36.49 -3.01
C LEU A 103 -1.85 36.31 -4.17
N ASN A 104 -0.80 35.52 -3.94
CA ASN A 104 0.14 35.08 -4.98
C ASN A 104 0.70 36.21 -5.87
N LEU A 105 0.99 37.40 -5.33
CA LEU A 105 1.50 38.49 -6.15
C LEU A 105 2.75 38.06 -6.92
N ASN A 106 2.75 38.28 -8.23
CA ASN A 106 3.91 38.13 -9.10
C ASN A 106 4.41 39.52 -9.54
N LYS A 107 5.41 39.55 -10.41
CA LYS A 107 6.03 40.81 -10.86
C LYS A 107 5.02 41.75 -11.51
N GLU A 108 4.14 41.22 -12.36
CA GLU A 108 3.14 41.95 -13.13
C GLU A 108 2.05 42.52 -12.20
N SER A 109 1.42 41.69 -11.38
CA SER A 109 0.34 42.11 -10.47
C SER A 109 0.82 43.01 -9.34
N PHE A 110 2.02 42.78 -8.79
CA PHE A 110 2.66 43.70 -7.85
C PHE A 110 2.93 45.07 -8.49
N ASN A 111 3.54 45.11 -9.69
CA ASN A 111 3.77 46.39 -10.38
C ASN A 111 2.46 47.12 -10.65
N LYS A 112 1.40 46.40 -11.04
CA LYS A 112 0.07 46.95 -11.25
C LYS A 112 -0.50 47.54 -9.96
N LEU A 113 -0.53 46.78 -8.86
CA LEU A 113 -1.01 47.22 -7.55
C LEU A 113 -0.29 48.49 -7.07
N VAL A 114 1.04 48.52 -7.17
CA VAL A 114 1.84 49.68 -6.78
C VAL A 114 1.52 50.87 -7.69
N ARG A 115 1.56 50.71 -9.03
CA ARG A 115 1.38 51.83 -9.97
C ARG A 115 -0.04 52.40 -9.98
N ASP A 116 -1.06 51.55 -9.90
CA ASP A 116 -2.46 51.99 -9.76
C ASP A 116 -2.69 52.72 -8.42
N ASN A 117 -1.86 52.45 -7.41
CA ASN A 117 -1.89 53.20 -6.15
C ASN A 117 -1.10 54.52 -6.20
N HIS A 118 -0.45 54.89 -7.29
CA HIS A 118 0.22 56.18 -7.48
C HIS A 118 -0.46 57.03 -8.57
N LEU A 119 -0.03 58.30 -8.70
CA LEU A 119 -0.29 59.06 -9.92
C LEU A 119 0.62 58.55 -11.06
N PRO A 120 0.17 58.58 -12.33
CA PRO A 120 0.98 58.15 -13.46
C PRO A 120 2.36 58.84 -13.51
N GLY A 121 3.41 58.04 -13.66
CA GLY A 121 4.79 58.52 -13.76
C GLY A 121 5.54 58.78 -12.44
N VAL A 122 4.87 58.69 -11.27
CA VAL A 122 5.55 58.90 -9.96
C VAL A 122 6.53 57.77 -9.64
N VAL A 123 6.13 56.51 -9.88
CA VAL A 123 6.98 55.33 -9.65
C VAL A 123 8.02 55.22 -10.78
N SER A 124 9.17 55.89 -10.61
CA SER A 124 10.22 55.97 -11.63
C SER A 124 11.08 54.71 -11.77
N THR A 125 11.13 53.86 -10.74
CA THR A 125 11.84 52.57 -10.74
C THR A 125 11.28 51.61 -11.80
N GLY A 126 12.15 50.89 -12.50
CA GLY A 126 11.76 49.90 -13.52
C GLY A 126 11.02 48.68 -12.93
N HIS A 127 10.25 47.96 -13.76
CA HIS A 127 9.38 46.88 -13.27
C HIS A 127 10.13 45.74 -12.57
N ASP A 128 11.24 45.26 -13.18
CA ASP A 128 12.05 44.18 -12.62
C ASP A 128 12.79 44.62 -11.36
N GLU A 129 13.33 45.84 -11.34
CA GLU A 129 14.02 46.39 -10.16
C GLU A 129 13.05 46.58 -8.99
N LEU A 130 11.89 47.18 -9.23
CA LEU A 130 10.88 47.42 -8.18
C LEU A 130 10.44 46.11 -7.52
N TRP A 131 10.12 45.09 -8.33
CA TRP A 131 9.80 43.74 -7.85
C TRP A 131 10.96 43.11 -7.08
N ASN A 132 12.18 43.12 -7.63
CA ASN A 132 13.35 42.49 -7.01
C ASN A 132 13.74 43.15 -5.69
N LYS A 133 13.75 44.48 -5.62
CA LYS A 133 14.14 45.21 -4.42
C LYS A 133 13.09 45.10 -3.32
N VAL A 134 11.79 45.29 -3.63
CA VAL A 134 10.73 45.24 -2.60
C VAL A 134 10.50 43.82 -2.07
N SER A 135 10.48 42.78 -2.93
CA SER A 135 10.37 41.39 -2.46
C SER A 135 11.50 41.00 -1.51
N LYS A 136 12.75 41.38 -1.83
CA LYS A 136 13.90 41.17 -0.96
C LYS A 136 13.83 41.95 0.35
N LEU A 137 13.42 43.22 0.32
CA LEU A 137 13.25 44.03 1.54
C LEU A 137 12.25 43.39 2.51
N ILE A 138 11.12 42.91 2.00
CA ILE A 138 10.09 42.22 2.79
C ILE A 138 10.61 40.87 3.30
N TYR A 139 11.34 40.10 2.48
CA TYR A 139 11.94 38.83 2.90
C TYR A 139 13.04 39.01 3.97
N ILE A 140 13.86 40.06 3.87
CA ILE A 140 14.86 40.40 4.90
C ILE A 140 14.18 40.78 6.21
N TYR A 141 13.03 41.47 6.15
CA TYR A 141 12.26 41.71 7.37
C TYR A 141 11.65 40.41 7.95
N LEU A 142 11.16 39.51 7.11
CA LEU A 142 10.58 38.22 7.51
C LEU A 142 11.62 37.26 8.14
N LYS A 143 12.84 37.17 7.60
CA LYS A 143 13.82 36.12 7.96
C LYS A 143 15.20 36.62 8.39
N ASP A 144 15.55 37.88 8.15
CA ASP A 144 16.88 38.48 8.33
C ASP A 144 18.09 37.55 7.99
N PRO A 145 18.17 37.04 6.75
CA PRO A 145 19.11 35.97 6.37
C PRO A 145 20.59 36.41 6.41
N THR A 146 20.87 37.70 6.56
CA THR A 146 22.23 38.27 6.60
C THR A 146 22.55 38.92 7.96
N ASP A 147 21.73 38.68 8.99
CA ASP A 147 21.85 39.24 10.34
C ASP A 147 21.99 40.78 10.33
N VAL A 148 21.17 41.49 9.54
CA VAL A 148 21.14 42.96 9.52
C VAL A 148 20.86 43.49 10.93
N ILE A 149 19.98 42.85 11.70
CA ILE A 149 19.62 43.24 13.05
C ILE A 149 20.84 43.14 13.99
N GLY A 150 21.48 41.96 14.08
CA GLY A 150 22.64 41.76 14.94
C GLY A 150 23.86 42.57 14.48
N ARG A 151 24.13 42.63 13.17
CA ARG A 151 25.19 43.47 12.59
C ARG A 151 24.96 44.95 12.84
N SER A 152 23.71 45.41 12.96
CA SER A 152 23.39 46.80 13.31
C SER A 152 23.67 47.14 14.78
N GLY A 153 23.65 46.12 15.66
CA GLY A 153 23.99 46.26 17.08
C GLY A 153 22.78 46.37 18.01
N TRP A 154 21.61 45.88 17.60
CA TRP A 154 20.53 45.55 18.54
C TRP A 154 20.83 44.23 19.25
N ALA A 155 20.40 44.08 20.50
CA ALA A 155 20.68 42.87 21.29
C ALA A 155 19.75 41.70 20.90
N THR A 156 18.49 41.99 20.59
CA THR A 156 17.48 41.04 20.13
C THR A 156 16.66 41.61 18.96
N PRO A 157 15.98 40.76 18.16
CA PRO A 157 14.99 41.21 17.19
C PRO A 157 13.89 42.08 17.83
N GLN A 158 13.49 41.78 19.07
CA GLN A 158 12.46 42.55 19.77
C GLN A 158 12.88 43.99 20.07
N ASP A 159 14.17 44.24 20.33
CA ASP A 159 14.70 45.60 20.51
C ASP A 159 14.70 46.40 19.19
N ALA A 160 14.85 45.70 18.06
CA ALA A 160 14.90 46.28 16.73
C ALA A 160 13.52 46.50 16.10
N ILE A 161 12.50 45.73 16.53
CA ILE A 161 11.22 45.49 15.84
C ILE A 161 10.58 46.72 15.17
N ASN A 162 10.44 47.83 15.89
CA ASN A 162 9.76 49.03 15.39
C ASN A 162 10.69 49.94 14.56
N GLU A 163 11.96 50.05 14.95
CA GLU A 163 12.91 50.91 14.24
C GLU A 163 13.37 50.25 12.93
N PHE A 164 13.67 48.95 12.95
CA PHE A 164 14.02 48.19 11.76
C PHE A 164 12.85 48.11 10.78
N TYR A 165 11.62 47.90 11.25
CA TYR A 165 10.42 48.07 10.43
C TYR A 165 10.37 49.43 9.73
N THR A 166 10.64 50.52 10.47
CA THR A 166 10.67 51.89 9.92
C THR A 166 11.80 52.11 8.92
N VAL A 167 12.96 51.45 9.10
CA VAL A 167 14.07 51.46 8.14
C VAL A 167 13.67 50.72 6.86
N VAL A 168 13.07 49.52 6.96
CA VAL A 168 12.60 48.74 5.80
C VAL A 168 11.49 49.49 5.05
N GLN A 169 10.51 50.06 5.75
CA GLN A 169 9.43 50.85 5.15
C GLN A 169 9.97 52.06 4.35
N ASN A 170 10.94 52.80 4.90
CA ASN A 170 11.54 53.93 4.18
C ASN A 170 12.42 53.48 2.99
N GLU A 171 13.10 52.33 3.11
CA GLU A 171 13.87 51.78 1.98
C GLU A 171 12.97 51.17 0.90
N ILE A 172 11.75 50.70 1.22
CA ILE A 172 10.71 50.38 0.22
C ILE A 172 10.28 51.66 -0.52
N TRP A 173 10.00 52.74 0.22
CA TRP A 173 9.62 54.02 -0.37
C TRP A 173 10.72 54.69 -1.20
N ARG A 174 12.00 54.32 -1.02
CA ARG A 174 13.06 54.68 -1.96
C ARG A 174 12.75 54.20 -3.38
N TYR A 175 12.15 53.02 -3.54
CA TYR A 175 11.85 52.43 -4.85
C TYR A 175 10.43 52.74 -5.35
N THR A 176 9.44 52.88 -4.47
CA THR A 176 8.06 53.24 -4.87
C THR A 176 7.89 54.75 -5.10
N ASP A 177 8.39 55.58 -4.18
CA ASP A 177 8.17 57.04 -4.14
C ASP A 177 9.44 57.87 -4.40
N GLY A 178 10.60 57.23 -4.63
CA GLY A 178 11.90 57.93 -4.71
C GLY A 178 12.41 58.44 -3.35
N TYR A 179 11.79 58.05 -2.24
CA TYR A 179 11.99 58.61 -0.90
C TYR A 179 13.25 58.09 -0.20
N LYS A 180 14.43 58.34 -0.79
CA LYS A 180 15.71 57.89 -0.25
C LYS A 180 16.05 58.59 1.08
N VAL A 181 16.23 57.81 2.14
CA VAL A 181 16.70 58.29 3.45
C VAL A 181 18.14 57.85 3.69
N ASP A 182 19.07 58.80 3.86
CA ASP A 182 20.45 58.59 4.30
C ASP A 182 21.08 59.89 4.83
N LYS A 183 22.40 59.88 5.07
CA LYS A 183 23.15 61.03 5.58
C LYS A 183 23.12 62.26 4.64
N ASP A 184 22.84 62.05 3.36
CA ASP A 184 22.87 63.10 2.33
C ASP A 184 21.43 63.47 1.87
N SER A 185 20.49 62.54 1.95
CA SER A 185 19.11 62.61 1.41
C SER A 185 18.06 62.41 2.50
N ASN A 186 17.03 63.27 2.59
CA ASN A 186 16.01 63.25 3.66
C ASN A 186 16.62 63.18 5.08
N GLN A 187 17.72 63.91 5.28
CA GLN A 187 18.61 63.82 6.44
C GLN A 187 17.91 63.92 7.81
N TYR A 188 16.83 64.71 7.92
CA TYR A 188 16.01 64.82 9.12
C TYR A 188 15.51 63.46 9.62
N TRP A 189 15.07 62.59 8.72
CA TRP A 189 14.61 61.24 9.07
C TRP A 189 15.77 60.29 9.37
N PHE A 190 16.89 60.42 8.66
CA PHE A 190 18.09 59.63 8.93
C PHE A 190 18.65 59.89 10.33
N TYR A 191 18.75 61.15 10.75
CA TYR A 191 19.23 61.52 12.08
C TYR A 191 18.18 61.34 13.20
N LYS A 192 16.94 60.99 12.87
CA LYS A 192 15.92 60.57 13.84
C LYS A 192 16.10 59.11 14.27
N TYR A 193 16.77 58.28 13.46
CA TYR A 193 17.13 56.92 13.85
C TYR A 193 18.25 56.90 14.91
N SER A 194 18.25 55.86 15.73
CA SER A 194 19.37 55.47 16.58
C SER A 194 20.64 55.18 15.76
N LYS A 195 21.78 55.02 16.43
CA LYS A 195 23.03 54.61 15.75
C LYS A 195 22.89 53.23 15.08
N GLN A 196 22.11 52.34 15.67
CA GLN A 196 21.76 51.04 15.12
C GLN A 196 20.91 51.20 13.85
N GLY A 197 19.83 52.00 13.91
CA GLY A 197 18.98 52.27 12.74
C GLY A 197 19.74 52.93 11.58
N GLN A 198 20.61 53.91 11.87
CA GLN A 198 21.50 54.53 10.88
C GLN A 198 22.45 53.51 10.21
N LYS A 199 22.94 52.52 10.97
CA LYS A 199 23.77 51.43 10.44
C LYS A 199 22.95 50.43 9.63
N ALA A 200 21.73 50.12 10.08
CA ALA A 200 20.79 49.22 9.42
C ALA A 200 20.43 49.69 8.00
N VAL A 201 20.27 50.99 7.77
CA VAL A 201 20.01 51.56 6.42
C VAL A 201 21.03 51.08 5.39
N TYR A 202 22.32 51.03 5.73
CA TYR A 202 23.37 50.62 4.79
C TYR A 202 23.52 49.09 4.72
N LEU A 203 23.40 48.40 5.86
CA LEU A 203 23.44 46.94 5.91
C LEU A 203 22.26 46.29 5.18
N LEU A 204 21.08 46.90 5.23
CA LEU A 204 19.89 46.45 4.50
C LEU A 204 20.09 46.57 2.98
N ARG A 205 20.76 47.62 2.51
CA ARG A 205 21.10 47.80 1.09
C ARG A 205 22.09 46.73 0.61
N GLU A 206 23.12 46.47 1.39
CA GLU A 206 24.07 45.36 1.17
C GLU A 206 23.37 43.99 1.12
N ALA A 207 22.44 43.75 2.05
CA ALA A 207 21.65 42.52 2.11
C ALA A 207 20.78 42.34 0.85
N VAL A 208 20.03 43.37 0.45
CA VAL A 208 19.18 43.35 -0.76
C VAL A 208 19.98 43.04 -2.02
N ASP A 209 21.22 43.51 -2.13
CA ASP A 209 22.06 43.23 -3.30
C ASP A 209 22.66 41.81 -3.27
N SER A 210 22.84 41.20 -2.09
CA SER A 210 23.49 39.89 -1.92
C SER A 210 22.56 38.68 -1.85
N ILE A 211 21.30 38.82 -1.42
CA ILE A 211 20.41 37.67 -1.20
C ILE A 211 19.67 37.18 -2.44
N ASN A 212 19.25 35.92 -2.40
CA ASN A 212 18.17 35.37 -3.22
C ASN A 212 16.95 35.10 -2.35
N VAL A 213 15.75 35.31 -2.91
CA VAL A 213 14.47 34.99 -2.28
C VAL A 213 14.12 33.54 -2.62
N PRO A 214 13.72 32.69 -1.65
CA PRO A 214 13.44 31.29 -1.92
C PRO A 214 12.07 31.11 -2.61
N ALA A 215 11.88 30.01 -3.33
CA ALA A 215 10.68 29.76 -4.14
C ALA A 215 9.40 29.54 -3.31
N ASP A 216 9.56 29.21 -2.03
CA ASP A 216 8.49 29.09 -1.04
C ASP A 216 8.13 30.42 -0.38
N PHE A 217 8.80 31.54 -0.67
CA PHE A 217 8.31 32.86 -0.26
C PHE A 217 7.20 33.34 -1.20
N GLU A 218 6.19 33.99 -0.63
CA GLU A 218 5.12 34.68 -1.36
C GLU A 218 4.96 36.13 -0.91
N LEU A 219 4.53 36.98 -1.83
CA LEU A 219 4.00 38.30 -1.52
C LEU A 219 2.48 38.30 -1.59
N ARG A 220 1.86 39.06 -0.69
CA ARG A 220 0.42 39.34 -0.66
C ARG A 220 0.19 40.83 -0.71
N GLY A 221 -0.78 41.25 -1.50
CA GLY A 221 -1.23 42.62 -1.63
C GLY A 221 -2.50 42.90 -0.86
N TYR A 222 -2.70 44.15 -0.50
CA TYR A 222 -3.96 44.68 -0.01
C TYR A 222 -4.26 45.95 -0.79
N LYS A 223 -5.26 45.86 -1.65
CA LYS A 223 -5.74 46.93 -2.52
C LYS A 223 -6.79 47.74 -1.75
N PRO A 224 -6.58 49.06 -1.56
CA PRO A 224 -7.52 49.88 -0.80
C PRO A 224 -8.77 50.18 -1.62
N ASP A 225 -9.92 50.14 -0.96
CA ASP A 225 -11.19 50.58 -1.53
C ASP A 225 -11.13 52.08 -1.89
N GLY A 226 -11.66 52.41 -3.07
CA GLY A 226 -11.63 53.77 -3.61
C GLY A 226 -12.61 54.70 -2.90
N VAL A 227 -12.10 55.72 -2.20
CA VAL A 227 -12.95 56.77 -1.60
C VAL A 227 -13.13 57.92 -2.60
N GLN A 228 -14.32 57.99 -3.21
CA GLN A 228 -14.62 59.00 -4.24
C GLN A 228 -14.45 60.42 -3.71
N GLY A 229 -13.71 61.26 -4.44
CA GLY A 229 -13.48 62.66 -4.10
C GLY A 229 -12.47 62.91 -2.97
N GLN A 230 -11.76 61.89 -2.48
CA GLN A 230 -10.71 62.05 -1.46
C GLN A 230 -9.37 61.47 -1.91
N ILE A 231 -8.28 61.92 -1.27
CA ILE A 231 -6.99 61.20 -1.32
C ILE A 231 -7.23 59.82 -0.70
N GLY A 232 -7.09 58.78 -1.52
CA GLY A 232 -7.28 57.39 -1.11
C GLY A 232 -6.17 56.87 -0.19
N TYR A 233 -6.35 55.65 0.29
CA TYR A 233 -5.38 54.98 1.17
C TYR A 233 -4.22 54.36 0.39
N GLN A 234 -3.11 54.13 1.11
CA GLN A 234 -1.93 53.44 0.62
C GLN A 234 -2.21 51.95 0.45
N ALA A 235 -1.87 51.37 -0.70
CA ALA A 235 -1.81 49.92 -0.84
C ALA A 235 -0.76 49.35 0.12
N ILE A 236 -1.01 48.16 0.65
CA ILE A 236 -0.09 47.45 1.55
C ILE A 236 0.39 46.19 0.83
N VAL A 237 1.67 45.87 0.94
CA VAL A 237 2.23 44.57 0.53
C VAL A 237 2.95 43.95 1.71
N THR A 238 2.78 42.65 1.89
CA THR A 238 3.45 41.85 2.92
C THR A 238 3.97 40.55 2.31
N GLY A 239 4.66 39.73 3.09
CA GLY A 239 5.16 38.44 2.66
C GLY A 239 5.18 37.40 3.78
N ARG A 240 5.13 36.14 3.37
CA ARG A 240 5.20 34.95 4.25
C ARG A 240 5.81 33.78 3.48
N LEU A 241 5.96 32.62 4.12
CA LEU A 241 6.29 31.38 3.41
C LEU A 241 4.97 30.68 3.01
N LYS A 242 4.94 30.04 1.84
CA LYS A 242 3.78 29.33 1.27
C LYS A 242 3.29 28.17 2.14
N LYS A 243 4.15 27.66 3.01
CA LYS A 243 3.80 26.72 4.08
C LYS A 243 2.75 27.29 5.05
N ASP A 244 2.57 28.61 5.03
CA ASP A 244 1.65 29.39 5.87
C ASP A 244 0.43 29.92 5.06
N GLN A 245 0.15 29.38 3.86
CA GLN A 245 -1.18 29.46 3.24
C GLN A 245 -2.17 28.52 3.98
N PRO A 246 -3.50 28.75 3.92
CA PRO A 246 -4.46 27.76 4.37
C PRO A 246 -4.38 26.52 3.47
N VAL A 247 -3.58 25.54 3.88
CA VAL A 247 -3.63 24.20 3.33
C VAL A 247 -5.01 23.65 3.67
N GLY A 248 -5.87 23.58 2.65
CA GLY A 248 -7.15 22.91 2.79
C GLY A 248 -6.89 21.44 3.16
N GLU A 249 -7.57 20.96 4.19
CA GLU A 249 -7.49 19.57 4.64
C GLU A 249 -8.91 19.05 4.80
N ILE A 250 -9.14 17.84 4.29
CA ILE A 250 -10.32 17.04 4.60
C ILE A 250 -9.88 15.84 5.43
N LYS A 251 -10.76 15.43 6.34
CA LYS A 251 -10.71 14.16 7.04
C LYS A 251 -12.08 13.53 6.89
N THR A 252 -12.12 12.34 6.31
CA THR A 252 -13.37 11.67 5.97
C THR A 252 -13.58 10.46 6.91
N THR A 253 -14.79 9.92 7.03
CA THR A 253 -15.04 8.71 7.85
C THR A 253 -16.32 8.00 7.40
N VAL A 254 -16.17 6.75 6.93
CA VAL A 254 -17.30 5.97 6.40
C VAL A 254 -18.21 5.42 7.49
N MET A 255 -19.51 5.40 7.19
CA MET A 255 -20.54 4.68 7.91
C MET A 255 -21.28 3.73 6.96
N ALA A 256 -21.32 2.44 7.30
CA ALA A 256 -21.98 1.39 6.52
C ALA A 256 -22.90 0.55 7.42
N GLY A 257 -24.16 0.38 7.03
CA GLY A 257 -25.14 -0.41 7.80
C GLY A 257 -25.35 0.09 9.23
N GLY A 258 -25.25 1.41 9.45
CA GLY A 258 -25.33 2.04 10.78
C GLY A 258 -24.10 1.86 11.67
N LYS A 259 -22.98 1.35 11.14
CA LYS A 259 -21.69 1.24 11.86
C LYS A 259 -20.67 2.17 11.25
N THR A 260 -19.97 2.94 12.09
CA THR A 260 -18.95 3.91 11.69
C THR A 260 -17.55 3.30 11.84
N SER A 261 -16.69 3.52 10.86
CA SER A 261 -15.27 3.15 10.91
C SER A 261 -14.44 4.17 11.70
N THR A 262 -13.20 3.82 12.04
CA THR A 262 -12.27 4.68 12.78
C THR A 262 -10.83 4.52 12.30
N GLU A 263 -9.95 5.43 12.68
CA GLU A 263 -8.50 5.36 12.40
C GLU A 263 -7.85 4.02 12.80
N ASN A 264 -8.41 3.33 13.81
CA ASN A 264 -7.83 2.12 14.39
C ASN A 264 -8.57 0.84 13.97
N GLU A 265 -9.88 0.93 13.75
CA GLU A 265 -10.80 -0.20 13.55
C GLU A 265 -11.76 0.04 12.38
N VAL A 266 -11.82 -0.96 11.48
CA VAL A 266 -12.68 -1.04 10.30
C VAL A 266 -14.06 -1.56 10.71
N ALA A 267 -15.13 -0.86 10.33
CA ALA A 267 -16.50 -1.30 10.60
C ALA A 267 -16.79 -2.67 9.93
N THR A 268 -17.36 -3.62 10.67
CA THR A 268 -17.65 -4.98 10.18
C THR A 268 -19.15 -5.29 10.15
N LEU A 269 -19.64 -5.79 9.02
CA LEU A 269 -21.02 -6.23 8.81
C LEU A 269 -21.06 -7.76 8.63
N LYS A 270 -22.08 -8.45 9.16
CA LYS A 270 -22.25 -9.89 8.87
C LYS A 270 -22.90 -10.08 7.51
N ALA A 271 -22.62 -11.19 6.84
CA ALA A 271 -23.18 -11.49 5.52
C ALA A 271 -24.73 -11.53 5.47
N LYS A 272 -25.40 -11.76 6.60
CA LYS A 272 -26.87 -11.68 6.72
C LYS A 272 -27.41 -10.26 6.88
N ASP A 273 -26.59 -9.34 7.38
CA ASP A 273 -27.00 -7.96 7.70
C ASP A 273 -27.11 -7.10 6.43
N ILE A 274 -26.71 -7.66 5.27
CA ILE A 274 -26.68 -7.00 3.95
C ILE A 274 -27.85 -7.43 3.05
N GLU A 275 -28.73 -8.30 3.53
CA GLU A 275 -29.89 -8.78 2.77
C GLU A 275 -30.83 -7.62 2.44
N GLY A 276 -31.02 -7.36 1.14
CA GLY A 276 -31.77 -6.20 0.64
C GLY A 276 -30.93 -4.91 0.51
N GLY A 277 -29.61 -4.97 0.68
CA GLY A 277 -28.65 -3.89 0.45
C GLY A 277 -28.20 -3.15 1.72
N VAL A 278 -27.03 -2.52 1.66
CA VAL A 278 -26.38 -1.79 2.76
C VAL A 278 -26.51 -0.29 2.53
N GLU A 279 -27.03 0.46 3.50
CA GLU A 279 -26.94 1.93 3.47
C GLU A 279 -25.50 2.37 3.78
N VAL A 280 -24.92 3.20 2.90
CA VAL A 280 -23.56 3.72 3.05
C VAL A 280 -23.57 5.25 2.93
N SER A 281 -22.86 5.91 3.83
CA SER A 281 -22.57 7.35 3.79
C SER A 281 -21.17 7.63 4.29
N ASP A 282 -20.57 8.72 3.85
CA ASP A 282 -19.31 9.24 4.37
C ASP A 282 -19.51 10.58 5.08
N LYS A 283 -18.75 10.82 6.15
CA LYS A 283 -18.69 12.11 6.84
C LYS A 283 -17.38 12.84 6.51
N ILE A 284 -17.49 13.98 5.84
CA ILE A 284 -16.37 14.84 5.46
C ILE A 284 -16.24 15.99 6.46
N THR A 285 -15.24 15.96 7.35
CA THR A 285 -14.83 17.11 8.15
C THR A 285 -13.76 17.90 7.40
N TYR A 286 -13.96 19.20 7.17
CA TYR A 286 -13.05 20.05 6.40
C TYR A 286 -12.55 21.26 7.17
N LYS A 287 -11.37 21.76 6.78
CA LYS A 287 -10.82 23.07 7.18
C LYS A 287 -10.03 23.69 6.04
N GLY A 288 -9.99 25.02 5.97
CA GLY A 288 -9.22 25.73 4.94
C GLY A 288 -9.88 25.74 3.56
N LEU A 289 -11.20 25.52 3.50
CA LEU A 289 -11.98 25.88 2.31
C LEU A 289 -12.16 27.40 2.23
N TYR A 290 -12.37 27.94 1.04
CA TYR A 290 -12.72 29.35 0.87
C TYR A 290 -14.10 29.61 1.50
N PRO A 291 -14.23 30.55 2.45
CA PRO A 291 -15.50 30.81 3.13
C PRO A 291 -16.61 31.22 2.17
N ASN A 292 -17.84 30.81 2.47
CA ASN A 292 -19.03 31.06 1.65
C ASN A 292 -19.00 30.50 0.22
N GLU A 293 -17.94 29.84 -0.23
CA GLU A 293 -17.89 29.26 -1.57
C GLU A 293 -18.67 27.95 -1.66
N LYS A 294 -19.11 27.62 -2.87
CA LYS A 294 -19.82 26.37 -3.16
C LYS A 294 -18.85 25.30 -3.63
N TYR A 295 -19.06 24.08 -3.16
CA TYR A 295 -18.26 22.92 -3.48
C TYR A 295 -19.12 21.78 -4.01
N ASP A 296 -18.54 21.05 -4.95
CA ASP A 296 -18.99 19.74 -5.39
C ASP A 296 -18.16 18.69 -4.63
N VAL A 297 -18.81 17.67 -4.08
CA VAL A 297 -18.16 16.55 -3.39
C VAL A 297 -18.46 15.26 -4.16
N ILE A 298 -17.41 14.71 -4.78
CA ILE A 298 -17.46 13.47 -5.53
C ILE A 298 -16.93 12.36 -4.63
N GLY A 299 -17.76 11.35 -4.39
CA GLY A 299 -17.40 10.15 -3.62
C GLY A 299 -17.37 8.92 -4.51
N LYS A 300 -16.38 8.05 -4.31
CA LYS A 300 -16.22 6.78 -5.05
C LYS A 300 -15.99 5.66 -4.05
N ILE A 301 -16.76 4.58 -4.14
CA ILE A 301 -16.51 3.34 -3.39
C ILE A 301 -15.76 2.37 -4.27
N TYR A 302 -14.66 1.81 -3.78
CA TYR A 302 -13.90 0.76 -4.43
C TYR A 302 -13.87 -0.52 -3.59
N GLU A 303 -13.79 -1.68 -4.24
CA GLU A 303 -13.39 -2.92 -3.59
C GLU A 303 -11.88 -2.88 -3.31
N VAL A 304 -11.48 -3.20 -2.08
CA VAL A 304 -10.08 -3.21 -1.62
C VAL A 304 -9.70 -4.59 -1.10
N LYS A 305 -8.49 -5.04 -1.43
CA LYS A 305 -7.91 -6.29 -0.96
C LYS A 305 -6.44 -6.09 -0.65
N ASP A 306 -6.00 -6.54 0.53
CA ASP A 306 -4.61 -6.52 0.97
C ASP A 306 -3.93 -5.12 0.89
N GLY A 307 -4.72 -4.03 0.97
CA GLY A 307 -4.27 -2.64 0.89
C GLY A 307 -4.28 -2.03 -0.53
N GLU A 308 -4.70 -2.80 -1.54
CA GLU A 308 -4.75 -2.40 -2.94
C GLU A 308 -6.19 -2.44 -3.51
N LEU A 309 -6.48 -1.56 -4.46
CA LEU A 309 -7.78 -1.54 -5.13
C LEU A 309 -7.90 -2.72 -6.11
N VAL A 310 -8.99 -3.49 -6.01
CA VAL A 310 -9.22 -4.66 -6.87
C VAL A 310 -9.50 -4.26 -8.33
N ASN A 311 -10.13 -3.11 -8.56
CA ASN A 311 -10.35 -2.57 -9.91
C ASN A 311 -10.32 -1.02 -9.93
N PRO A 312 -9.13 -0.40 -10.06
CA PRO A 312 -8.98 1.06 -9.99
C PRO A 312 -9.79 1.85 -11.03
N GLY A 313 -10.07 1.26 -12.20
CA GLY A 313 -10.81 1.90 -13.28
C GLY A 313 -12.34 1.81 -13.15
N HIS A 314 -12.84 0.97 -12.23
CA HIS A 314 -14.27 0.67 -12.10
C HIS A 314 -14.69 0.69 -10.63
N PRO A 315 -15.00 1.88 -10.06
CA PRO A 315 -15.62 1.98 -8.73
C PRO A 315 -16.96 1.24 -8.68
N VAL A 316 -17.24 0.67 -7.50
CA VAL A 316 -18.48 -0.05 -7.15
C VAL A 316 -19.68 0.90 -7.10
N SER A 317 -19.46 2.13 -6.64
CA SER A 317 -20.43 3.21 -6.67
C SER A 317 -19.72 4.55 -6.85
N VAL A 318 -20.35 5.48 -7.55
CA VAL A 318 -19.92 6.88 -7.65
C VAL A 318 -21.13 7.74 -7.35
N VAL A 319 -20.99 8.67 -6.42
CA VAL A 319 -21.98 9.71 -6.17
C VAL A 319 -21.32 11.08 -6.19
N ASN A 320 -22.15 12.07 -6.46
CA ASN A 320 -21.84 13.48 -6.45
C ASN A 320 -22.81 14.11 -5.46
N SER A 321 -22.41 15.12 -4.70
CA SER A 321 -23.30 15.73 -3.69
C SER A 321 -24.57 16.29 -4.31
N GLY A 322 -24.53 16.72 -5.58
CA GLY A 322 -25.67 17.16 -6.39
C GLY A 322 -26.26 18.51 -5.97
N ASP A 323 -26.24 18.79 -4.67
CA ASP A 323 -26.52 20.08 -4.05
C ASP A 323 -25.24 20.92 -3.93
N ASP A 324 -25.41 22.23 -4.06
CA ASP A 324 -24.37 23.26 -3.87
C ASP A 324 -23.89 23.31 -2.41
N LEU A 325 -22.99 22.40 -2.00
CA LEU A 325 -22.49 22.34 -0.63
C LEU A 325 -21.67 23.60 -0.31
N LYS A 326 -22.28 24.51 0.45
CA LYS A 326 -21.68 25.80 0.79
C LYS A 326 -20.77 25.66 2.01
N ALA A 327 -19.52 26.08 1.87
CA ALA A 327 -18.62 26.25 3.01
C ALA A 327 -19.15 27.34 3.93
N ASP A 328 -18.95 27.18 5.24
CA ASP A 328 -19.38 28.17 6.23
C ASP A 328 -18.56 29.47 6.13
N THR A 329 -18.85 30.44 7.00
CA THR A 329 -18.10 31.71 7.07
C THR A 329 -16.67 31.57 7.61
N THR A 330 -16.26 30.41 8.12
CA THR A 330 -14.93 30.16 8.69
C THR A 330 -14.04 29.26 7.82
N GLY A 331 -14.58 28.72 6.72
CA GLY A 331 -13.89 27.74 5.86
C GLY A 331 -13.74 26.37 6.54
N LYS A 332 -14.58 26.05 7.52
CA LYS A 332 -14.50 24.84 8.36
C LYS A 332 -15.89 24.27 8.63
N GLY A 333 -16.00 22.95 8.64
CA GLY A 333 -17.29 22.33 8.92
C GLY A 333 -17.32 20.85 8.67
N GLU A 334 -18.54 20.34 8.57
CA GLU A 334 -18.81 18.93 8.33
C GLU A 334 -19.92 18.80 7.28
N TRP A 335 -19.72 17.90 6.32
CA TRP A 335 -20.73 17.47 5.36
C TRP A 335 -20.91 15.95 5.45
N THR A 336 -22.04 15.46 4.93
CA THR A 336 -22.31 14.02 4.82
C THR A 336 -22.67 13.70 3.38
N LEU A 337 -21.90 12.82 2.75
CA LEU A 337 -22.15 12.33 1.41
C LEU A 337 -22.87 10.98 1.49
N ASN A 338 -24.03 10.86 0.85
CA ASN A 338 -24.85 9.65 0.93
C ASN A 338 -24.75 8.84 -0.36
N PHE A 339 -24.24 7.60 -0.25
CA PHE A 339 -24.21 6.65 -1.37
C PHE A 339 -25.52 5.88 -1.53
N GLY A 340 -26.44 6.02 -0.58
CA GLY A 340 -27.72 5.32 -0.56
C GLY A 340 -27.53 3.84 -0.26
N LYS A 341 -28.44 3.01 -0.80
CA LYS A 341 -28.49 1.58 -0.51
C LYS A 341 -27.82 0.75 -1.61
N LEU A 342 -26.73 0.07 -1.27
CA LEU A 342 -25.85 -0.62 -2.20
C LEU A 342 -25.94 -2.15 -2.07
N ASN A 343 -25.91 -2.85 -3.21
CA ASN A 343 -25.83 -4.31 -3.24
C ASN A 343 -24.35 -4.74 -3.22
N LEU A 344 -23.84 -5.04 -2.04
CA LEU A 344 -22.44 -5.39 -1.78
C LEU A 344 -22.31 -6.89 -1.47
N GLU A 345 -21.15 -7.48 -1.74
CA GLU A 345 -20.93 -8.92 -1.62
C GLU A 345 -20.27 -9.32 -0.28
N ALA A 346 -20.64 -10.48 0.23
CA ALA A 346 -20.06 -11.04 1.45
C ALA A 346 -18.59 -11.46 1.25
N GLY A 347 -17.76 -11.23 2.29
CA GLY A 347 -16.33 -11.56 2.29
C GLY A 347 -15.41 -10.47 1.76
N LYS A 348 -15.96 -9.41 1.14
CA LYS A 348 -15.21 -8.29 0.57
C LYS A 348 -15.01 -7.12 1.56
N SER A 349 -13.99 -6.31 1.29
CA SER A 349 -13.78 -5.02 1.93
C SER A 349 -13.95 -3.90 0.90
N TYR A 350 -14.40 -2.74 1.36
CA TYR A 350 -14.65 -1.58 0.52
C TYR A 350 -14.06 -0.34 1.18
N VAL A 351 -13.47 0.54 0.38
CA VAL A 351 -12.93 1.85 0.80
C VAL A 351 -13.65 2.97 0.06
N VAL A 352 -13.91 4.10 0.73
CA VAL A 352 -14.46 5.29 0.10
C VAL A 352 -13.37 6.33 -0.11
N PHE A 353 -13.39 6.95 -1.29
CA PHE A 353 -12.49 8.00 -1.75
C PHE A 353 -13.30 9.27 -2.02
N GLU A 354 -12.82 10.41 -1.53
CA GLU A 354 -13.48 11.71 -1.69
C GLU A 354 -12.63 12.69 -2.50
N THR A 355 -13.30 13.48 -3.33
CA THR A 355 -12.75 14.65 -4.01
C THR A 355 -13.68 15.83 -3.78
N VAL A 356 -13.19 16.90 -3.14
CA VAL A 356 -13.91 18.15 -2.87
C VAL A 356 -13.38 19.22 -3.81
N VAL A 357 -14.23 19.76 -4.69
CA VAL A 357 -13.84 20.72 -5.73
C VAL A 357 -14.70 21.98 -5.63
N SER A 358 -14.10 23.17 -5.66
CA SER A 358 -14.89 24.41 -5.73
C SER A 358 -15.63 24.51 -7.06
N MET A 359 -16.89 24.95 -7.01
CA MET A 359 -17.74 25.07 -8.21
C MET A 359 -17.22 26.17 -9.15
N GLU A 360 -16.78 27.28 -8.59
CA GLU A 360 -16.11 28.37 -9.29
C GLU A 360 -14.60 28.33 -9.08
N ASN A 361 -13.86 29.12 -9.86
CA ASN A 361 -12.47 29.41 -9.53
C ASN A 361 -12.41 30.26 -8.26
N VAL A 362 -11.50 29.91 -7.34
CA VAL A 362 -11.31 30.58 -6.04
C VAL A 362 -9.84 30.86 -5.73
N ILE A 363 -8.94 30.20 -6.46
CA ILE A 363 -7.49 30.44 -6.43
C ILE A 363 -7.16 31.33 -7.63
N ASP A 364 -6.40 32.39 -7.37
CA ASP A 364 -5.76 33.25 -8.36
C ASP A 364 -4.29 32.82 -8.48
N THR A 365 -3.90 32.21 -9.61
CA THR A 365 -2.55 31.67 -9.83
C THR A 365 -1.61 32.63 -10.56
N ASP A 366 -2.14 33.60 -11.31
CA ASP A 366 -1.37 34.66 -11.98
C ASP A 366 -1.42 36.02 -11.25
N GLY A 367 -2.17 36.11 -10.15
CA GLY A 367 -2.27 37.27 -9.28
C GLY A 367 -3.00 38.46 -9.90
N ASP A 368 -3.68 38.33 -11.06
CA ASP A 368 -4.29 39.47 -11.74
C ASP A 368 -5.51 40.07 -11.02
N GLY A 369 -5.95 39.42 -9.95
CA GLY A 369 -7.11 39.78 -9.14
C GLY A 369 -8.39 39.05 -9.55
N LYS A 370 -8.30 38.07 -10.46
CA LYS A 370 -9.39 37.17 -10.85
C LYS A 370 -8.99 35.72 -10.61
N PRO A 371 -9.76 34.97 -9.81
CA PRO A 371 -9.53 33.53 -9.69
C PRO A 371 -9.60 32.80 -11.04
N ASP A 372 -8.54 32.05 -11.33
CA ASP A 372 -8.32 31.30 -12.57
C ASP A 372 -8.30 29.78 -12.35
N LYS A 373 -8.25 29.33 -11.09
CA LYS A 373 -8.19 27.93 -10.70
C LYS A 373 -9.16 27.58 -9.56
N LYS A 374 -9.72 26.37 -9.61
CA LYS A 374 -10.53 25.75 -8.55
C LYS A 374 -9.67 25.28 -7.37
N GLN A 375 -10.20 25.35 -6.16
CA GLN A 375 -9.66 24.60 -5.03
C GLN A 375 -10.10 23.15 -5.15
N GLU A 376 -9.17 22.22 -5.00
CA GLU A 376 -9.40 20.78 -5.08
C GLU A 376 -8.68 20.10 -3.92
N LEU A 377 -9.39 19.29 -3.13
CA LEU A 377 -8.87 18.48 -2.03
C LEU A 377 -9.30 17.03 -2.23
N THR A 378 -8.38 16.09 -2.02
CA THR A 378 -8.60 14.65 -2.25
C THR A 378 -8.22 13.83 -1.04
N HIS A 379 -8.99 12.80 -0.73
CA HIS A 379 -8.64 11.75 0.22
C HIS A 379 -8.84 10.39 -0.47
N GLU A 380 -7.74 9.82 -0.97
CA GLU A 380 -7.74 8.61 -1.81
C GLU A 380 -6.69 7.59 -1.30
N ASP A 381 -6.73 7.26 0.00
CA ASP A 381 -5.85 6.23 0.60
C ASP A 381 -6.58 4.88 0.75
N PRO A 382 -6.22 3.83 -0.01
CA PRO A 382 -6.84 2.51 0.10
C PRO A 382 -6.50 1.77 1.41
N ASN A 383 -5.58 2.29 2.23
CA ASN A 383 -5.20 1.73 3.52
C ASN A 383 -5.84 2.45 4.71
N ASP A 384 -6.60 3.53 4.48
CA ASP A 384 -7.26 4.25 5.57
C ASP A 384 -8.42 3.42 6.13
N LYS A 385 -8.25 2.99 7.38
CA LYS A 385 -9.25 2.23 8.14
C LYS A 385 -10.50 3.05 8.44
N SER A 386 -10.36 4.37 8.62
CA SER A 386 -11.51 5.25 8.83
C SER A 386 -12.37 5.38 7.58
N GLN A 387 -11.80 5.07 6.41
CA GLN A 387 -12.50 4.95 5.13
C GLN A 387 -12.88 3.54 4.70
N THR A 388 -12.40 2.52 5.38
CA THR A 388 -12.64 1.13 5.00
C THR A 388 -13.76 0.53 5.84
N PHE A 389 -14.66 -0.23 5.23
CA PHE A 389 -15.58 -1.15 5.91
C PHE A 389 -15.50 -2.55 5.29
N ARG A 390 -15.84 -3.57 6.07
CA ARG A 390 -15.73 -4.98 5.66
C ARG A 390 -17.02 -5.74 5.87
N ILE A 391 -17.40 -6.52 4.86
CA ILE A 391 -18.47 -7.50 4.96
C ILE A 391 -17.81 -8.85 5.24
N LEU A 392 -18.14 -9.46 6.37
CA LEU A 392 -17.62 -10.78 6.72
C LEU A 392 -18.12 -11.82 5.69
N PRO A 393 -17.36 -12.90 5.45
CA PRO A 393 -17.85 -14.04 4.68
C PRO A 393 -19.16 -14.58 5.29
N LYS A 394 -19.93 -15.33 4.48
CA LYS A 394 -21.03 -16.13 5.02
C LYS A 394 -20.46 -17.10 6.07
N GLU A 395 -21.09 -17.17 7.23
CA GLU A 395 -20.70 -18.13 8.28
C GLU A 395 -20.94 -19.55 7.72
N GLU A 396 -19.87 -20.33 7.55
CA GLU A 396 -19.98 -21.72 7.11
C GLU A 396 -20.48 -22.57 8.28
N ILE A 397 -21.73 -23.00 8.21
CA ILE A 397 -22.36 -23.81 9.26
C ILE A 397 -21.94 -25.28 9.08
N GLU A 398 -21.26 -25.83 10.09
CA GLU A 398 -20.97 -27.26 10.18
C GLU A 398 -21.87 -27.95 11.21
N ASN A 399 -22.58 -28.97 10.78
CA ASN A 399 -23.50 -29.75 11.58
C ASN A 399 -22.88 -31.08 12.01
N GLU A 400 -23.22 -31.55 13.21
CA GLU A 400 -22.72 -32.83 13.74
C GLU A 400 -23.42 -34.01 13.06
N VAL A 401 -22.66 -34.91 12.44
CA VAL A 401 -23.16 -36.10 11.73
C VAL A 401 -22.61 -37.37 12.38
N VAL A 402 -23.48 -38.36 12.57
CA VAL A 402 -23.18 -39.63 13.24
C VAL A 402 -23.13 -40.77 12.22
N PHE A 403 -22.07 -41.58 12.25
CA PHE A 403 -21.84 -42.71 11.37
C PHE A 403 -21.78 -44.03 12.17
N SER A 404 -22.68 -44.96 11.84
CA SER A 404 -22.70 -46.32 12.40
C SER A 404 -22.34 -47.35 11.34
N LYS A 405 -21.54 -48.35 11.73
CA LYS A 405 -21.17 -49.49 10.89
C LYS A 405 -21.62 -50.76 11.60
N VAL A 406 -22.74 -51.33 11.14
CA VAL A 406 -23.43 -52.43 11.83
C VAL A 406 -23.47 -53.70 11.01
N ASN A 407 -23.74 -54.83 11.66
CA ASN A 407 -24.17 -56.06 10.98
C ASN A 407 -25.69 -56.12 10.78
N ILE A 408 -26.19 -57.14 10.08
CA ILE A 408 -27.64 -57.39 9.87
C ILE A 408 -28.51 -57.45 11.15
N ALA A 409 -27.91 -57.62 12.33
CA ALA A 409 -28.61 -57.61 13.62
C ALA A 409 -28.56 -56.23 14.32
N GLY A 410 -27.98 -55.21 13.68
CA GLY A 410 -27.88 -53.84 14.20
C GLY A 410 -26.75 -53.62 15.21
N LYS A 411 -25.87 -54.61 15.47
CA LYS A 411 -24.70 -54.41 16.36
C LYS A 411 -23.58 -53.74 15.58
N GLU A 412 -22.99 -52.69 16.15
CA GLU A 412 -21.76 -52.03 15.66
C GLU A 412 -20.59 -53.03 15.57
N ILE A 413 -19.87 -53.02 14.44
CA ILE A 413 -18.77 -53.95 14.11
C ILE A 413 -17.45 -53.22 13.92
N ALA A 414 -16.36 -53.84 14.39
CA ALA A 414 -15.00 -53.30 14.26
C ALA A 414 -14.32 -53.70 12.96
N GLY A 415 -13.37 -52.88 12.50
CA GLY A 415 -12.40 -53.24 11.46
C GLY A 415 -12.73 -52.78 10.04
N ALA A 416 -13.85 -52.09 9.80
CA ALA A 416 -14.06 -51.41 8.52
C ALA A 416 -13.13 -50.19 8.44
N LYS A 417 -12.31 -50.07 7.40
CA LYS A 417 -11.57 -48.83 7.11
C LYS A 417 -12.45 -47.94 6.24
N ILE A 418 -12.96 -46.85 6.82
CA ILE A 418 -13.98 -45.99 6.22
C ILE A 418 -13.36 -44.64 5.88
N GLN A 419 -13.68 -44.13 4.70
CA GLN A 419 -13.38 -42.79 4.22
C GLN A 419 -14.68 -42.06 3.89
N ILE A 420 -14.82 -40.82 4.35
CA ILE A 420 -15.80 -39.88 3.82
C ILE A 420 -15.08 -38.95 2.86
N LYS A 421 -15.59 -38.87 1.64
CA LYS A 421 -15.09 -37.99 0.57
C LYS A 421 -16.13 -36.93 0.23
N ASP A 422 -15.70 -35.74 -0.16
CA ASP A 422 -16.60 -34.71 -0.68
C ASP A 422 -17.03 -35.01 -2.13
N GLU A 423 -17.87 -34.14 -2.69
CA GLU A 423 -18.34 -34.21 -4.09
C GLU A 423 -17.19 -34.17 -5.11
N GLN A 424 -16.06 -33.54 -4.77
CA GLN A 424 -14.85 -33.48 -5.59
C GLN A 424 -13.91 -34.67 -5.36
N GLY A 425 -14.31 -35.65 -4.53
CA GLY A 425 -13.56 -36.86 -4.21
C GLY A 425 -12.39 -36.66 -3.22
N GLN A 426 -12.24 -35.48 -2.62
CA GLN A 426 -11.21 -35.22 -1.61
C GLN A 426 -11.56 -35.91 -0.30
N LEU A 427 -10.55 -36.37 0.44
CA LEU A 427 -10.74 -37.04 1.71
C LEU A 427 -11.09 -36.04 2.82
N VAL A 428 -12.32 -36.10 3.32
CA VAL A 428 -12.81 -35.28 4.45
C VAL A 428 -12.42 -35.92 5.79
N LYS A 429 -12.56 -37.25 5.90
CA LYS A 429 -12.29 -38.00 7.13
C LYS A 429 -11.96 -39.46 6.81
N GLU A 430 -11.01 -40.04 7.54
CA GLU A 430 -10.75 -41.49 7.57
C GLU A 430 -10.79 -42.01 9.01
N TRP A 431 -11.36 -43.20 9.23
CA TRP A 431 -11.29 -43.92 10.51
C TRP A 431 -11.38 -45.45 10.32
N ILE A 432 -11.17 -46.18 11.41
CA ILE A 432 -11.45 -47.62 11.51
C ILE A 432 -12.62 -47.80 12.47
N SER A 433 -13.67 -48.52 12.06
CA SER A 433 -14.85 -48.78 12.89
C SER A 433 -14.50 -49.60 14.14
N LYS A 434 -15.29 -49.44 15.21
CA LYS A 434 -15.08 -50.09 16.51
C LYS A 434 -16.34 -50.80 16.97
N GLU A 435 -16.18 -51.86 17.77
CA GLU A 435 -17.34 -52.52 18.37
C GLU A 435 -18.04 -51.59 19.37
N ASN A 436 -19.37 -51.58 19.31
CA ASN A 436 -20.26 -50.81 20.20
C ASN A 436 -20.02 -49.29 20.21
N GLN A 437 -19.39 -48.72 19.18
CA GLN A 437 -19.12 -47.28 19.08
C GLN A 437 -19.37 -46.75 17.66
N SER A 438 -20.30 -45.79 17.54
CA SER A 438 -20.46 -44.95 16.34
C SER A 438 -19.35 -43.90 16.27
N GLU A 439 -18.98 -43.46 15.06
CA GLU A 439 -18.09 -42.30 14.85
C GLU A 439 -18.95 -41.04 14.67
N THR A 440 -18.52 -39.91 15.22
CA THR A 440 -19.24 -38.62 15.12
C THR A 440 -18.26 -37.50 14.80
N PHE A 441 -18.57 -36.71 13.77
CA PHE A 441 -17.80 -35.51 13.43
C PHE A 441 -18.68 -34.51 12.67
N LYS A 442 -18.16 -33.29 12.45
CA LYS A 442 -18.92 -32.23 11.78
C LYS A 442 -18.75 -32.25 10.26
N LEU A 443 -19.82 -31.95 9.54
CA LEU A 443 -19.86 -31.79 8.09
C LEU A 443 -20.60 -30.49 7.73
N LYS A 444 -20.20 -29.84 6.65
CA LYS A 444 -20.96 -28.76 6.03
C LYS A 444 -22.19 -29.33 5.32
N ALA A 445 -23.14 -28.48 4.96
CA ALA A 445 -24.18 -28.87 4.01
C ALA A 445 -23.53 -29.19 2.64
N GLY A 446 -23.97 -30.27 1.98
CA GLY A 446 -23.41 -30.72 0.71
C GLY A 446 -23.46 -32.25 0.50
N THR A 447 -22.93 -32.68 -0.63
CA THR A 447 -22.91 -34.08 -1.08
C THR A 447 -21.60 -34.76 -0.70
N TYR A 448 -21.70 -35.98 -0.19
CA TYR A 448 -20.58 -36.78 0.29
C TYR A 448 -20.67 -38.23 -0.16
N THR A 449 -19.52 -38.88 -0.25
CA THR A 449 -19.40 -40.32 -0.52
C THR A 449 -18.86 -41.03 0.72
N PHE A 450 -19.62 -41.99 1.24
CA PHE A 450 -19.14 -43.02 2.15
C PHE A 450 -18.44 -44.11 1.34
N HIS A 451 -17.13 -44.21 1.50
CA HIS A 451 -16.28 -45.18 0.82
C HIS A 451 -15.66 -46.14 1.84
N GLU A 452 -15.90 -47.44 1.68
CA GLU A 452 -15.18 -48.45 2.46
C GLU A 452 -13.91 -48.84 1.71
N GLU A 453 -12.74 -48.55 2.28
CA GLU A 453 -11.45 -48.96 1.71
C GLU A 453 -11.22 -50.46 2.00
N VAL A 454 -11.46 -50.89 3.24
CA VAL A 454 -11.27 -52.27 3.72
C VAL A 454 -12.50 -52.72 4.49
N ALA A 455 -13.07 -53.86 4.10
CA ALA A 455 -14.20 -54.48 4.79
C ALA A 455 -13.79 -55.14 6.11
N PRO A 456 -14.68 -55.23 7.11
CA PRO A 456 -14.47 -56.05 8.30
C PRO A 456 -14.25 -57.54 7.94
N ASN A 457 -13.42 -58.24 8.73
CA ASN A 457 -13.15 -59.65 8.49
C ASN A 457 -14.43 -60.51 8.56
N GLY A 458 -14.71 -61.30 7.52
CA GLY A 458 -15.92 -62.14 7.40
C GLY A 458 -17.18 -61.40 6.91
N TYR A 459 -17.04 -60.18 6.39
CA TYR A 459 -18.13 -59.39 5.82
C TYR A 459 -17.82 -58.99 4.37
N LEU A 460 -18.89 -58.83 3.58
CA LEU A 460 -18.78 -58.36 2.20
C LEU A 460 -18.46 -56.87 2.17
N LYS A 461 -17.56 -56.46 1.28
CA LYS A 461 -17.19 -55.05 1.09
C LYS A 461 -18.37 -54.20 0.61
N VAL A 462 -18.62 -53.09 1.30
CA VAL A 462 -19.58 -52.06 0.91
C VAL A 462 -19.07 -51.31 -0.32
N THR A 463 -19.91 -51.16 -1.35
CA THR A 463 -19.63 -50.22 -2.45
C THR A 463 -20.04 -48.81 -2.06
N ASP A 464 -19.45 -47.80 -2.69
CA ASP A 464 -19.62 -46.39 -2.33
C ASP A 464 -21.09 -45.99 -2.17
N ILE A 465 -21.43 -45.28 -1.09
CA ILE A 465 -22.78 -44.77 -0.82
C ILE A 465 -22.73 -43.24 -0.88
N ILE A 466 -23.59 -42.63 -1.70
CA ILE A 466 -23.71 -41.18 -1.82
C ILE A 466 -24.83 -40.70 -0.88
N PHE A 467 -24.52 -39.70 -0.06
CA PHE A 467 -25.44 -39.07 0.87
C PHE A 467 -25.28 -37.55 0.86
N GLU A 468 -26.34 -36.84 1.18
CA GLU A 468 -26.37 -35.38 1.34
C GLU A 468 -26.59 -35.02 2.81
N VAL A 469 -26.04 -33.87 3.20
CA VAL A 469 -26.28 -33.20 4.49
C VAL A 469 -26.93 -31.85 4.18
N ASP A 470 -28.07 -31.53 4.79
CA ASP A 470 -28.71 -30.22 4.63
C ASP A 470 -28.19 -29.15 5.62
N GLU A 471 -28.64 -27.91 5.46
CA GLU A 471 -28.26 -26.77 6.32
C GLU A 471 -28.61 -27.00 7.82
N GLN A 472 -29.56 -27.90 8.11
CA GLN A 472 -29.97 -28.28 9.46
C GLN A 472 -29.25 -29.56 9.97
N GLY A 473 -28.37 -30.15 9.16
CA GLY A 473 -27.57 -31.33 9.53
C GLY A 473 -28.28 -32.66 9.33
N LYS A 474 -29.44 -32.68 8.69
CA LYS A 474 -30.16 -33.92 8.39
C LYS A 474 -29.49 -34.62 7.22
N VAL A 475 -29.30 -35.92 7.35
CA VAL A 475 -28.72 -36.80 6.33
C VAL A 475 -29.81 -37.40 5.45
N THR A 476 -29.59 -37.43 4.15
CA THR A 476 -30.38 -38.18 3.17
C THR A 476 -29.47 -39.06 2.32
N VAL A 477 -29.91 -40.28 1.97
CA VAL A 477 -29.16 -41.15 1.04
C VAL A 477 -29.67 -40.88 -0.37
N THR A 478 -28.80 -40.42 -1.25
CA THR A 478 -29.13 -40.14 -2.66
C THR A 478 -28.84 -41.35 -3.55
N ASN A 479 -27.79 -42.12 -3.25
CA ASN A 479 -27.53 -43.39 -3.92
C ASN A 479 -26.91 -44.42 -2.96
N ALA A 480 -27.62 -45.53 -2.72
CA ALA A 480 -27.16 -46.63 -1.88
C ALA A 480 -26.28 -47.66 -2.62
N ASN A 481 -26.19 -47.63 -3.96
CA ASN A 481 -25.49 -48.62 -4.81
C ASN A 481 -25.78 -50.11 -4.47
N GLY A 482 -26.99 -50.40 -4.01
CA GLY A 482 -27.45 -51.75 -3.63
C GLY A 482 -27.07 -52.20 -2.22
N ASN A 483 -26.33 -51.38 -1.46
CA ASN A 483 -26.02 -51.63 -0.06
C ASN A 483 -27.23 -51.40 0.85
N GLU A 484 -27.21 -52.01 2.03
CA GLU A 484 -28.24 -51.74 3.04
C GLU A 484 -27.79 -50.55 3.92
N VAL A 485 -28.43 -49.40 3.73
CA VAL A 485 -28.11 -48.16 4.44
C VAL A 485 -29.40 -47.44 4.86
N LYS A 486 -29.36 -46.78 6.02
CA LYS A 486 -30.48 -46.00 6.57
C LYS A 486 -29.96 -44.65 7.08
N ALA A 487 -30.64 -43.58 6.70
CA ALA A 487 -30.43 -42.25 7.28
C ALA A 487 -31.63 -41.88 8.17
N ASN A 488 -31.38 -41.31 9.35
CA ASN A 488 -32.40 -40.83 10.26
C ASN A 488 -31.87 -39.62 11.06
N GLY A 489 -32.53 -38.46 10.93
CA GLY A 489 -31.99 -37.20 11.47
C GLY A 489 -30.59 -36.94 10.93
N ASN A 490 -29.63 -36.70 11.82
CA ASN A 490 -28.22 -36.50 11.50
C ASN A 490 -27.38 -37.80 11.47
N LYS A 491 -28.01 -38.99 11.44
CA LYS A 491 -27.31 -40.28 11.55
C LYS A 491 -27.40 -41.11 10.27
N LEU A 492 -26.25 -41.53 9.75
CA LEU A 492 -26.10 -42.53 8.69
C LEU A 492 -25.71 -43.89 9.31
N THR A 493 -26.41 -44.96 8.94
CA THR A 493 -26.15 -46.34 9.41
C THR A 493 -25.97 -47.26 8.23
N VAL A 494 -24.79 -47.85 8.08
CA VAL A 494 -24.40 -48.75 6.98
C VAL A 494 -24.28 -50.18 7.50
N THR A 495 -25.06 -51.09 6.91
CA THR A 495 -25.19 -52.49 7.34
C THR A 495 -24.37 -53.44 6.45
N ASP A 496 -23.45 -54.19 7.04
CA ASP A 496 -22.79 -55.31 6.35
C ASP A 496 -23.58 -56.60 6.40
N LYS A 497 -23.48 -57.32 5.27
CA LYS A 497 -23.86 -58.71 5.12
C LYS A 497 -22.61 -59.57 5.32
N LYS A 498 -22.72 -60.61 6.13
CA LYS A 498 -21.64 -61.60 6.28
C LYS A 498 -21.35 -62.26 4.94
N GLU A 499 -20.08 -62.53 4.69
CA GLU A 499 -19.66 -63.37 3.58
C GLU A 499 -20.13 -64.82 3.85
N THR A 500 -20.88 -65.40 2.91
CA THR A 500 -21.40 -66.77 3.08
C THR A 500 -20.37 -67.78 2.59
N SER A 501 -19.96 -68.69 3.47
CA SER A 501 -18.99 -69.75 3.17
C SER A 501 -19.52 -70.68 2.08
N LYS A 502 -19.03 -70.49 0.85
CA LYS A 502 -19.31 -71.35 -0.30
C LYS A 502 -18.57 -72.70 -0.11
N PRO A 503 -19.13 -73.85 -0.52
CA PRO A 503 -18.44 -75.12 -0.39
C PRO A 503 -17.12 -75.14 -1.18
N GLU A 504 -16.06 -75.67 -0.58
CA GLU A 504 -14.73 -75.77 -1.21
C GLU A 504 -14.74 -76.73 -2.41
N ASN A 505 -14.04 -76.32 -3.48
CA ASN A 505 -13.56 -77.19 -4.54
C ASN A 505 -12.22 -76.59 -5.05
N PRO A 506 -11.36 -77.36 -5.73
CA PRO A 506 -9.92 -77.35 -5.45
C PRO A 506 -9.18 -76.07 -5.84
N TRP A 507 -8.11 -75.83 -5.08
CA TRP A 507 -7.14 -74.74 -5.22
C TRP A 507 -6.75 -74.42 -6.67
N THR A 508 -7.14 -73.24 -7.15
CA THR A 508 -6.41 -72.55 -8.21
C THR A 508 -5.01 -72.22 -7.68
N PRO A 509 -3.92 -72.56 -8.38
CA PRO A 509 -2.58 -72.21 -7.93
C PRO A 509 -2.47 -70.69 -7.81
N MET A 510 -2.08 -70.21 -6.63
CA MET A 510 -1.98 -68.79 -6.31
C MET A 510 -0.81 -68.21 -7.11
N ILE A 511 -1.11 -67.47 -8.19
CA ILE A 511 -0.11 -66.91 -9.09
C ILE A 511 0.53 -65.70 -8.39
N PRO A 512 1.87 -65.58 -8.34
CA PRO A 512 2.51 -64.40 -7.76
C PRO A 512 2.07 -63.14 -8.53
N PRO A 513 1.79 -62.02 -7.84
CA PRO A 513 1.35 -60.79 -8.49
C PRO A 513 2.40 -60.34 -9.50
N THR A 514 1.91 -59.72 -10.57
CA THR A 514 2.75 -59.21 -11.65
C THR A 514 2.67 -57.70 -11.72
N ARG A 515 3.74 -57.07 -12.24
CA ARG A 515 3.83 -55.65 -12.56
C ARG A 515 4.14 -55.49 -14.05
N ASN A 516 3.92 -54.30 -14.58
CA ASN A 516 4.45 -53.92 -15.88
C ASN A 516 5.61 -52.93 -15.71
N LEU A 517 6.53 -52.89 -16.68
CA LEU A 517 7.64 -51.95 -16.74
C LEU A 517 7.55 -51.15 -18.04
N LYS A 518 7.12 -49.88 -17.93
CA LYS A 518 7.11 -48.94 -19.05
C LYS A 518 8.53 -48.45 -19.35
N VAL A 519 8.87 -48.40 -20.64
CA VAL A 519 10.13 -47.85 -21.15
C VAL A 519 9.86 -46.71 -22.12
N THR A 520 10.71 -45.70 -22.09
CA THR A 520 10.72 -44.55 -23.02
C THR A 520 12.15 -44.30 -23.51
N LYS A 521 12.30 -43.69 -24.69
CA LYS A 521 13.60 -43.36 -25.28
C LYS A 521 13.67 -41.88 -25.67
N GLU A 522 14.78 -41.24 -25.29
CA GLU A 522 15.09 -39.83 -25.60
C GLU A 522 16.48 -39.73 -26.26
N TRP A 523 16.66 -38.74 -27.14
CA TRP A 523 17.90 -38.50 -27.88
C TRP A 523 18.34 -37.05 -27.68
N LEU A 524 19.56 -36.85 -27.17
CA LEU A 524 20.11 -35.53 -26.89
C LEU A 524 21.37 -35.27 -27.72
N GLY A 525 21.54 -34.04 -28.20
CA GLY A 525 22.74 -33.58 -28.88
C GLY A 525 23.91 -33.31 -27.91
N THR A 526 25.05 -32.89 -28.46
CA THR A 526 26.27 -32.56 -27.67
C THR A 526 26.08 -31.39 -26.69
N ASN A 527 25.03 -30.59 -26.88
CA ASN A 527 24.61 -29.48 -26.01
C ASN A 527 23.55 -29.90 -24.97
N GLY A 528 23.09 -31.14 -24.97
CA GLY A 528 22.03 -31.64 -24.07
C GLY A 528 20.60 -31.33 -24.51
N ASN A 529 20.38 -30.68 -25.66
CA ASN A 529 19.04 -30.45 -26.20
C ASN A 529 18.51 -31.69 -26.93
N GLU A 530 17.19 -31.88 -26.96
CA GLU A 530 16.55 -32.95 -27.72
C GLU A 530 16.84 -32.83 -29.23
N ILE A 531 17.12 -33.96 -29.87
CA ILE A 531 17.42 -34.07 -31.31
C ILE A 531 16.55 -35.15 -31.95
N THR A 532 16.37 -35.06 -33.27
CA THR A 532 15.78 -36.15 -34.05
C THR A 532 16.62 -37.42 -33.90
N ALA A 533 15.95 -38.55 -33.63
CA ALA A 533 16.60 -39.85 -33.54
C ALA A 533 17.40 -40.17 -34.83
N PRO A 534 18.66 -40.65 -34.73
CA PRO A 534 19.50 -40.97 -35.88
C PRO A 534 19.15 -42.32 -36.54
N VAL A 535 18.19 -43.05 -35.99
CA VAL A 535 17.75 -44.38 -36.46
C VAL A 535 16.24 -44.51 -36.35
N ASP A 536 15.64 -45.34 -37.21
CA ASP A 536 14.20 -45.58 -37.23
C ASP A 536 13.71 -46.31 -35.96
N LYS A 537 14.57 -47.16 -35.38
CA LYS A 537 14.28 -47.98 -34.20
C LYS A 537 15.51 -48.42 -33.42
N ILE A 538 15.29 -48.82 -32.17
CA ILE A 538 16.23 -49.59 -31.32
C ILE A 538 15.51 -50.77 -30.67
N GLU A 539 16.28 -51.70 -30.11
CA GLU A 539 15.78 -52.68 -29.14
C GLU A 539 16.32 -52.36 -27.74
N VAL A 540 15.51 -52.56 -26.70
CA VAL A 540 15.94 -52.61 -25.31
C VAL A 540 15.67 -54.00 -24.74
N GLU A 541 16.62 -54.56 -24.00
CA GLU A 541 16.51 -55.88 -23.36
C GLU A 541 16.23 -55.73 -21.86
N LEU A 542 15.31 -56.56 -21.35
CA LEU A 542 14.94 -56.62 -19.95
C LEU A 542 15.96 -57.45 -19.15
N TYR A 543 16.40 -56.88 -18.03
CA TYR A 543 17.26 -57.53 -17.04
C TYR A 543 16.48 -57.77 -15.75
N ARG A 544 16.75 -58.88 -15.08
CA ARG A 544 16.15 -59.27 -13.78
C ARG A 544 17.25 -59.64 -12.82
N ASP A 545 17.31 -58.97 -11.67
CA ASP A 545 18.36 -59.10 -10.64
C ASP A 545 19.79 -58.97 -11.23
N GLY A 546 19.95 -58.16 -12.28
CA GLY A 546 21.22 -57.94 -12.98
C GLY A 546 21.52 -58.89 -14.15
N GLU A 547 20.74 -59.97 -14.31
CA GLU A 547 20.90 -60.97 -15.38
C GLU A 547 19.96 -60.70 -16.57
N ALA A 548 20.43 -60.98 -17.80
CA ALA A 548 19.65 -60.77 -19.02
C ALA A 548 18.50 -61.79 -19.12
N THR A 549 17.29 -61.35 -19.45
CA THR A 549 16.11 -62.23 -19.55
C THR A 549 15.84 -62.76 -20.96
N GLY A 550 16.52 -62.23 -21.99
CA GLY A 550 16.21 -62.49 -23.40
C GLY A 550 14.93 -61.80 -23.90
N GLN A 551 14.12 -61.19 -23.04
CA GLN A 551 12.95 -60.40 -23.47
C GLN A 551 13.40 -59.04 -23.99
N LYS A 552 12.97 -58.72 -25.20
CA LYS A 552 13.28 -57.45 -25.87
C LYS A 552 12.02 -56.67 -26.21
N LEU A 553 12.18 -55.36 -26.28
CA LEU A 553 11.15 -54.40 -26.63
C LEU A 553 11.71 -53.45 -27.71
N GLU A 554 10.99 -53.33 -28.83
CA GLU A 554 11.34 -52.39 -29.89
C GLU A 554 10.79 -50.99 -29.55
N LEU A 555 11.63 -49.96 -29.66
CA LEU A 555 11.24 -48.54 -29.52
C LEU A 555 11.54 -47.85 -30.84
N ASN A 556 10.55 -47.18 -31.41
CA ASN A 556 10.61 -46.61 -32.76
C ASN A 556 9.71 -45.36 -32.86
N LYS A 557 9.71 -44.68 -34.01
CA LYS A 557 8.90 -43.47 -34.18
C LYS A 557 7.38 -43.74 -34.12
N GLU A 558 6.91 -44.89 -34.62
CA GLU A 558 5.49 -45.24 -34.68
C GLU A 558 4.88 -45.46 -33.28
N ASN A 559 5.64 -46.06 -32.36
CA ASN A 559 5.24 -46.22 -30.96
C ASN A 559 5.60 -45.01 -30.08
N ASN A 560 5.89 -43.84 -30.67
CA ASN A 560 6.33 -42.63 -29.97
C ASN A 560 7.50 -42.88 -29.01
N TRP A 561 8.44 -43.75 -29.42
CA TRP A 561 9.62 -44.14 -28.64
C TRP A 561 9.26 -44.69 -27.24
N THR A 562 8.10 -45.34 -27.09
CA THR A 562 7.65 -45.96 -25.83
C THR A 562 7.09 -47.37 -26.02
N GLY A 563 7.23 -48.18 -24.98
CA GLY A 563 6.71 -49.53 -24.92
C GLY A 563 6.68 -50.05 -23.48
N GLU A 564 6.31 -51.31 -23.28
CA GLU A 564 6.05 -51.86 -21.94
C GLU A 564 6.31 -53.37 -21.89
N PHE A 565 7.13 -53.81 -20.94
CA PHE A 565 7.22 -55.23 -20.56
C PHE A 565 6.09 -55.56 -19.59
N LYS A 566 5.22 -56.50 -19.95
CA LYS A 566 4.00 -56.82 -19.19
C LYS A 566 4.14 -58.11 -18.38
N ASN A 567 3.33 -58.24 -17.34
CA ASN A 567 3.18 -59.46 -16.54
C ASN A 567 4.50 -59.95 -15.87
N LEU A 568 5.37 -59.03 -15.46
CA LEU A 568 6.62 -59.34 -14.77
C LEU A 568 6.36 -59.72 -13.31
N LYS A 569 6.77 -60.92 -12.88
CA LYS A 569 6.58 -61.39 -11.50
C LYS A 569 7.18 -60.41 -10.48
N VAL A 570 6.43 -60.07 -9.43
CA VAL A 570 6.90 -59.16 -8.36
C VAL A 570 7.97 -59.81 -7.49
N TYR A 571 7.83 -61.11 -7.21
CA TYR A 571 8.74 -61.93 -6.41
C TYR A 571 8.85 -63.37 -6.98
N GLU A 572 9.80 -64.14 -6.46
CA GLU A 572 10.20 -65.46 -6.98
C GLU A 572 9.09 -66.53 -6.86
N SER A 573 8.60 -66.80 -5.64
CA SER A 573 7.43 -67.64 -5.37
C SER A 573 6.75 -67.24 -4.05
N ILE A 574 5.59 -67.82 -3.74
CA ILE A 574 4.91 -67.53 -2.45
C ILE A 574 5.72 -68.09 -1.27
N GLU A 575 6.47 -69.17 -1.48
CA GLU A 575 7.38 -69.77 -0.50
C GLU A 575 8.71 -69.00 -0.39
N ASN A 576 9.12 -68.28 -1.44
CA ASN A 576 10.32 -67.47 -1.50
C ASN A 576 9.97 -66.04 -1.93
N SER A 577 9.74 -65.18 -0.94
CA SER A 577 9.33 -63.79 -1.08
C SER A 577 10.42 -62.84 -1.61
N LYS A 578 11.55 -63.36 -2.11
CA LYS A 578 12.59 -62.55 -2.78
C LYS A 578 11.96 -61.76 -3.94
N THR A 579 11.90 -60.44 -3.80
CA THR A 579 11.40 -59.53 -4.83
C THR A 579 12.37 -59.42 -5.98
N TYR A 580 11.86 -59.50 -7.21
CA TYR A 580 12.67 -59.27 -8.42
C TYR A 580 12.84 -57.78 -8.69
N GLU A 581 14.08 -57.36 -8.92
CA GLU A 581 14.44 -56.05 -9.44
C GLU A 581 14.55 -56.12 -10.97
N TYR A 582 13.88 -55.22 -11.68
CA TYR A 582 13.94 -55.15 -13.14
C TYR A 582 14.61 -53.86 -13.61
N THR A 583 15.54 -54.02 -14.55
CA THR A 583 16.21 -52.92 -15.27
C THR A 583 16.17 -53.22 -16.76
N VAL A 584 16.61 -52.27 -17.60
CA VAL A 584 16.73 -52.48 -19.05
C VAL A 584 18.11 -52.03 -19.54
N LYS A 585 18.56 -52.58 -20.67
CA LYS A 585 19.71 -52.04 -21.42
C LYS A 585 19.42 -51.95 -22.90
N GLU A 586 19.96 -50.93 -23.57
CA GLU A 586 19.90 -50.78 -25.02
C GLU A 586 20.75 -51.87 -25.71
N VAL A 587 20.16 -52.58 -26.66
CA VAL A 587 20.82 -53.68 -27.37
C VAL A 587 21.92 -53.12 -28.27
N GLY A 588 23.13 -53.65 -28.14
CA GLY A 588 24.31 -53.19 -28.87
C GLY A 588 25.18 -52.20 -28.08
N GLU A 589 24.75 -51.77 -26.89
CA GLU A 589 25.57 -50.97 -25.98
C GLU A 589 26.87 -51.69 -25.58
N LYS A 590 27.98 -50.96 -25.59
CA LYS A 590 29.27 -51.38 -25.05
C LYS A 590 29.86 -50.24 -24.23
N ASN A 591 30.17 -50.51 -22.96
CA ASN A 591 30.71 -49.53 -22.01
C ASN A 591 29.86 -48.25 -21.89
N ASN A 592 28.54 -48.38 -21.73
CA ASN A 592 27.60 -47.25 -21.67
C ASN A 592 27.64 -46.35 -22.93
N SER A 593 27.94 -46.93 -24.10
CA SER A 593 27.98 -46.23 -25.38
C SER A 593 27.46 -47.09 -26.54
N VAL A 594 26.81 -46.44 -27.50
CA VAL A 594 26.33 -47.00 -28.76
C VAL A 594 26.84 -46.15 -29.92
N LYS A 595 27.09 -46.75 -31.09
CA LYS A 595 27.49 -46.05 -32.32
C LYS A 595 26.41 -46.24 -33.38
N PHE A 596 25.89 -45.12 -33.90
CA PHE A 596 24.95 -45.08 -35.02
C PHE A 596 25.58 -44.20 -36.11
N ASP A 597 25.66 -44.73 -37.33
CA ASP A 597 26.51 -44.21 -38.41
C ASP A 597 27.91 -43.85 -37.89
N ASP A 598 28.37 -42.61 -38.04
CA ASP A 598 29.65 -42.14 -37.48
C ASP A 598 29.56 -41.43 -36.13
N LYS A 599 28.37 -41.37 -35.53
CA LYS A 599 28.12 -40.72 -34.24
C LYS A 599 28.17 -41.72 -33.09
N ILE A 600 28.86 -41.35 -32.02
CA ILE A 600 28.88 -42.11 -30.76
C ILE A 600 27.94 -41.42 -29.79
N PHE A 601 27.08 -42.18 -29.14
CA PHE A 601 26.19 -41.71 -28.09
C PHE A 601 26.53 -42.39 -26.78
N LYS A 602 26.59 -41.62 -25.70
CA LYS A 602 26.63 -42.13 -24.33
C LYS A 602 25.22 -42.51 -23.92
N VAL A 603 25.04 -43.77 -23.49
CA VAL A 603 23.75 -44.27 -22.99
C VAL A 603 23.64 -44.01 -21.50
N SER A 604 22.46 -43.60 -21.04
CA SER A 604 22.13 -43.49 -19.63
C SER A 604 20.67 -43.88 -19.37
N TYR A 605 20.40 -44.30 -18.13
CA TYR A 605 19.10 -44.83 -17.70
C TYR A 605 18.59 -44.00 -16.53
N LEU A 606 17.40 -43.43 -16.66
CA LEU A 606 16.75 -42.59 -15.66
C LEU A 606 15.43 -43.24 -15.21
N GLY A 607 15.03 -43.02 -13.96
CA GLY A 607 13.82 -43.63 -13.40
C GLY A 607 14.06 -44.96 -12.69
N ASN A 608 13.01 -45.74 -12.48
CA ASN A 608 13.02 -46.98 -11.70
C ASN A 608 11.86 -47.91 -12.10
N MET A 609 11.82 -49.15 -11.59
CA MET A 609 10.80 -50.13 -12.01
C MET A 609 9.36 -49.88 -11.55
N LYS A 610 9.10 -48.84 -10.74
CA LYS A 610 7.76 -48.40 -10.32
C LYS A 610 7.23 -47.29 -11.23
N ASP A 611 8.07 -46.30 -11.52
CA ASP A 611 7.67 -45.09 -12.25
C ASP A 611 7.97 -45.18 -13.76
N GLY A 612 8.73 -46.21 -14.17
CA GLY A 612 9.19 -46.44 -15.54
C GLY A 612 10.66 -46.08 -15.74
N ILE A 613 11.27 -46.62 -16.80
CA ILE A 613 12.67 -46.33 -17.16
C ILE A 613 12.72 -45.52 -18.46
N LYS A 614 13.48 -44.42 -18.45
CA LYS A 614 13.82 -43.65 -19.63
C LYS A 614 15.27 -43.96 -20.03
N VAL A 615 15.46 -44.44 -21.25
CA VAL A 615 16.76 -44.59 -21.89
C VAL A 615 17.10 -43.28 -22.59
N VAL A 616 18.30 -42.73 -22.38
CA VAL A 616 18.73 -41.45 -22.93
C VAL A 616 20.08 -41.63 -23.63
N ASN A 617 20.14 -41.31 -24.92
CA ASN A 617 21.38 -41.33 -25.70
C ASN A 617 21.83 -39.90 -25.96
N THR A 618 22.98 -39.51 -25.41
CA THR A 618 23.57 -38.18 -25.59
C THR A 618 24.74 -38.24 -26.55
N GLU A 619 24.68 -37.48 -27.64
CA GLU A 619 25.74 -37.42 -28.64
C GLU A 619 27.06 -36.97 -28.01
N SER A 620 28.11 -37.77 -28.18
CA SER A 620 29.45 -37.45 -27.69
C SER A 620 30.17 -36.56 -28.71
N PRO A 621 30.87 -35.49 -28.27
CA PRO A 621 31.63 -34.64 -29.18
C PRO A 621 32.71 -35.45 -29.91
N ALA A 622 32.85 -35.22 -31.21
CA ALA A 622 33.82 -35.93 -32.04
C ALA A 622 35.25 -35.71 -31.52
N LEU A 623 36.00 -36.79 -31.32
CA LEU A 623 37.42 -36.70 -31.01
C LEU A 623 38.17 -36.06 -32.19
N PRO A 624 39.12 -35.13 -31.95
CA PRO A 624 39.92 -34.55 -33.03
C PRO A 624 40.73 -35.65 -33.73
N PRO A 625 40.93 -35.56 -35.07
CA PRO A 625 41.56 -36.62 -35.84
C PRO A 625 43.02 -36.83 -35.41
N SER A 626 43.36 -38.07 -35.07
CA SER A 626 44.71 -38.48 -34.68
C SER A 626 45.59 -38.74 -35.91
N THR A 627 46.76 -38.09 -35.96
CA THR A 627 47.80 -38.35 -36.96
C THR A 627 48.46 -39.71 -36.74
N PRO A 628 48.80 -40.45 -37.81
CA PRO A 628 49.33 -41.81 -37.69
C PRO A 628 50.85 -41.82 -37.44
N SER A 629 51.33 -42.68 -36.54
CA SER A 629 52.72 -43.18 -36.54
C SER A 629 52.87 -44.57 -35.88
N GLU A 630 54.01 -45.18 -36.17
CA GLU A 630 54.35 -46.61 -36.22
C GLU A 630 54.19 -47.52 -34.97
N LYS A 631 54.17 -48.83 -35.25
CA LYS A 631 54.43 -49.97 -34.36
C LYS A 631 55.83 -50.56 -34.70
N PRO A 632 56.41 -51.51 -33.92
CA PRO A 632 56.53 -51.58 -32.45
C PRO A 632 57.91 -52.12 -31.98
N LYS A 633 58.37 -51.83 -30.75
CA LYS A 633 59.36 -52.70 -30.05
C LYS A 633 59.09 -52.86 -28.53
N LYS A 634 59.12 -54.12 -28.10
CA LYS A 634 59.10 -54.69 -26.73
C LYS A 634 60.47 -55.40 -26.50
N PRO A 635 60.77 -56.04 -25.34
CA PRO A 635 60.56 -55.67 -23.92
C PRO A 635 61.81 -56.04 -23.04
N LYS A 636 61.76 -55.82 -21.71
CA LYS A 636 62.29 -56.70 -20.61
C LYS A 636 62.14 -56.00 -19.23
N LEU A 637 61.30 -56.51 -18.30
CA LEU A 637 61.57 -57.46 -17.17
C LEU A 637 62.14 -56.76 -15.89
N ALA A 638 61.75 -57.09 -14.63
CA ALA A 638 60.73 -58.01 -14.09
C ALA A 638 60.41 -57.79 -12.56
N LYS A 639 59.20 -58.20 -12.11
CA LYS A 639 58.78 -58.71 -10.77
C LYS A 639 59.03 -57.85 -9.50
N THR A 640 58.18 -57.77 -8.46
CA THR A 640 56.91 -58.44 -8.02
C THR A 640 56.24 -57.51 -6.96
N GLY A 641 54.99 -57.64 -6.49
CA GLY A 641 53.86 -58.55 -6.76
C GLY A 641 52.91 -58.70 -5.53
N ILE A 642 51.66 -59.18 -5.73
CA ILE A 642 50.61 -59.50 -4.72
C ILE A 642 49.94 -58.26 -4.04
N ALA A 643 48.63 -58.19 -3.74
CA ALA A 643 47.37 -58.69 -4.34
C ALA A 643 46.16 -58.06 -3.57
N THR A 644 44.97 -57.99 -4.22
CA THR A 644 43.60 -57.98 -3.61
C THR A 644 43.19 -56.87 -2.59
N SER A 645 41.91 -56.53 -2.35
CA SER A 645 40.65 -56.45 -3.14
C SER A 645 39.51 -55.98 -2.19
N THR A 646 38.37 -55.49 -2.71
CA THR A 646 36.99 -55.62 -2.11
C THR A 646 36.72 -55.00 -0.69
N SER A 647 35.50 -54.70 -0.20
CA SER A 647 34.15 -54.54 -0.77
C SER A 647 33.17 -53.92 0.27
N ILE A 648 32.36 -52.93 -0.14
CA ILE A 648 30.86 -52.79 -0.09
C ILE A 648 30.03 -53.12 1.21
N TYR A 649 28.88 -52.41 1.37
CA TYR A 649 27.68 -52.61 2.23
C TYR A 649 27.79 -52.29 3.76
N SER A 650 26.78 -51.80 4.50
CA SER A 650 25.54 -51.02 4.20
C SER A 650 24.66 -50.76 5.46
N GLY A 651 24.00 -49.58 5.55
CA GLY A 651 22.68 -49.34 6.21
C GLY A 651 22.53 -49.58 7.74
N ILE A 652 21.45 -49.15 8.44
CA ILE A 652 20.30 -48.26 8.15
C ILE A 652 19.73 -47.77 9.52
N LEU A 653 19.18 -46.53 9.58
CA LEU A 653 18.23 -45.95 10.58
C LEU A 653 18.41 -46.10 12.12
N ALA A 654 18.34 -44.96 12.82
CA ALA A 654 17.61 -44.81 14.09
C ALA A 654 17.21 -43.32 14.33
N ILE A 655 16.14 -43.09 15.09
CA ILE A 655 15.51 -41.76 15.32
C ILE A 655 15.82 -41.24 16.74
N SER A 656 15.76 -39.91 16.92
CA SER A 656 15.28 -39.17 18.13
C SER A 656 16.28 -38.32 18.94
N GLY A 657 15.78 -37.16 19.36
CA GLY A 657 16.02 -36.59 20.70
C GLY A 657 17.04 -35.46 20.84
N GLY A 658 16.59 -34.29 21.32
CA GLY A 658 17.50 -33.34 22.01
C GLY A 658 17.29 -31.84 21.75
N ILE A 659 16.18 -31.24 22.22
CA ILE A 659 16.11 -29.79 22.46
C ILE A 659 16.42 -29.52 23.95
N MET A 660 17.45 -28.73 24.23
CA MET A 660 17.61 -27.88 25.43
C MET A 660 18.70 -26.83 25.13
N LEU A 661 18.45 -25.52 25.26
CA LEU A 661 18.46 -24.72 26.50
C LEU A 661 19.87 -24.62 27.13
N PHE A 662 20.40 -23.47 27.56
CA PHE A 662 19.95 -22.07 27.48
C PHE A 662 21.14 -21.14 27.85
N LEU A 663 21.12 -19.87 27.38
CA LEU A 663 21.81 -18.67 27.93
C LEU A 663 23.28 -18.74 28.47
N LYS A 664 24.10 -17.76 28.03
CA LYS A 664 24.43 -16.53 28.81
C LYS A 664 25.87 -16.02 28.59
N LYS A 665 26.03 -14.88 27.89
CA LYS A 665 26.55 -13.64 28.52
C LYS A 665 26.38 -12.42 27.61
N ARG A 666 25.83 -11.34 28.19
CA ARG A 666 25.93 -9.95 27.73
C ARG A 666 26.67 -9.17 28.83
N ASN A 667 27.15 -7.96 28.50
CA ASN A 667 27.98 -7.04 29.30
C ASN A 667 29.49 -7.36 29.21
N GLN A 668 30.39 -6.37 29.13
CA GLN A 668 30.23 -4.92 29.31
C GLN A 668 31.42 -4.16 28.69
N ASN A 669 31.20 -2.93 28.23
CA ASN A 669 32.07 -1.75 28.37
C ASN A 669 31.50 -0.59 27.52
N LYS A 670 31.51 0.69 27.92
CA LYS A 670 31.73 1.30 29.26
C LYS A 670 31.31 2.79 29.17
N ASP A 671 30.79 3.31 30.29
CA ASP A 671 31.15 4.59 30.96
C ASP A 671 31.21 5.93 30.17
N THR A 672 30.85 7.10 30.72
CA THR A 672 30.12 7.52 31.95
C THR A 672 29.94 9.05 31.91
N ASN A 673 28.87 9.56 32.55
CA ASN A 673 28.78 10.80 33.37
C ASN A 673 29.23 12.16 32.77
N ILE A 674 28.70 13.32 33.17
CA ILE A 674 27.96 13.71 34.40
C ILE A 674 26.62 14.36 34.02
#